data_AF-A0A970ITT0-F1
#
_entry.id   AF-A0A970ITT0-F1
#
_cell.length_a   1.000
_cell.length_b   1.000
_cell.length_c   1.000
_cell.angle_alpha   90.00
_cell.angle_beta   90.00
_cell.angle_gamma   90.00
#
_symmetry.space_group_name_H-M   'P 1'
#
loop_
_entity.id
_entity.type
_entity.pdbx_description
1 polymer ?
#
loop_
_entity_poly.entity_id
_entity_poly.type
_entity_poly.pdbx_seq_one_letter_code
_entity_poly.pdbx_strand_id
1 'polypeptide(L)'
;MAQRLHESNYEVFEQCFVEGAEVTAVRTTGKGNLDIYLSFKNRKETEDIINHSMKVASVEVDCFPIGFLDIVGSQKKYCFTYLYKGENELSEIPLEVLSEFKLFTEKPDNGIKLLLQCFGFVRSLHQTLTEITELNLEIEQFIRCVSCYYWFFKETCRIAREPGIKILADALEDYAEMKSTIPPLICFSIEQFENCLEGFSLKNNKRYDLVSVEYFNALMDMNQECRDNFFRQDPKVISYHCAELIKTFDDLVKYLIKETEYSNKLLNTVFCNSNDSLISELIRAYVEIRQSDSDTAALPYFINYVSDRYKNIVAYFEEKYEFSLGIDINKLDFLLSGIKSETTEIDERIEVSQEDVLYEMIGSMDRILNYSGLEQEKRDFFKTFIENFKEYRPKIDNIPAESRRKFNAVFFELYEEVISKYVKEKPKDKALEMFLAYGFIDSDLLSPRQTYGLYTMLDKFTFARENIYSMKNWLEKIIIDEISPSINELGVTYDKFIKEQSQMNAGRNSEPDTERSRLHFEISNMFRTSHRVCSGQYIAYFPVLCNDTIPEDIRRVAVTPERLQKSVSELLERDFSVFHRELFYSGEKEIFKKEIIMKQVLPDIILVPAAGTRALMWQEMSGVSRASRGRFIFPVLTSEDTTLMMIKLAGQFRWELCRSMMGVRWNDISYNCLTSVYADYIDTYRKNKNLTPEAKESIRLQIKRHNNNLRNIFTSDYELWLRYEYFGSRKLNREVRAIMYQFCPFRVSKRKQLIKQPAFSDIAIRFENERKKIVRELEKRYQHYIKTGHELEPELEDNLRFYKDM
;
A
#
# COMPACT_ATOMS: atom_id res chain seq x y z
N MET A 1 22.08 -19.02 5.24
CA MET A 1 23.53 -19.24 5.10
C MET A 1 23.72 -20.46 4.22
N ALA A 2 24.28 -20.31 3.02
CA ALA A 2 24.41 -21.38 2.03
C ALA A 2 25.75 -22.12 2.19
N GLN A 3 25.71 -23.42 1.86
CA GLN A 3 26.83 -24.37 1.65
C GLN A 3 27.60 -24.91 2.86
N ARG A 4 27.34 -26.20 3.15
CA ARG A 4 28.23 -27.32 3.55
C ARG A 4 27.27 -28.46 3.95
N LEU A 5 27.29 -29.70 3.47
CA LEU A 5 28.28 -30.53 2.78
C LEU A 5 27.54 -31.52 1.85
N HIS A 6 28.11 -31.76 0.66
CA HIS A 6 27.86 -32.97 -0.10
C HIS A 6 28.66 -34.10 0.56
N GLU A 7 28.01 -35.17 1.02
CA GLU A 7 28.63 -36.49 1.12
C GLU A 7 27.57 -37.61 1.26
N SER A 8 27.72 -38.64 0.42
CA SER A 8 27.04 -39.94 0.35
C SER A 8 25.60 -40.05 -0.20
N ASN A 9 25.54 -40.46 -1.47
CA ASN A 9 24.40 -41.03 -2.17
C ASN A 9 23.97 -42.39 -1.58
N TYR A 10 22.97 -42.36 -0.70
CA TYR A 10 21.88 -43.34 -0.70
C TYR A 10 20.60 -42.50 -0.70
N GLU A 11 19.69 -42.71 -1.65
CA GLU A 11 18.36 -42.09 -1.61
C GLU A 11 17.68 -42.57 -0.32
N VAL A 12 17.71 -41.74 0.73
CA VAL A 12 16.96 -41.98 1.96
C VAL A 12 15.49 -41.94 1.57
N PHE A 13 14.76 -43.02 1.84
CA PHE A 13 13.34 -43.07 1.52
C PHE A 13 12.60 -42.11 2.45
N GLU A 14 11.88 -41.15 1.85
CA GLU A 14 11.08 -40.17 2.57
C GLU A 14 9.59 -40.40 2.31
N GLN A 15 8.80 -40.49 3.37
CA GLN A 15 7.35 -40.60 3.29
C GLN A 15 6.68 -39.64 4.28
N CYS A 16 5.80 -38.78 3.78
CA CYS A 16 5.03 -37.83 4.57
C CYS A 16 3.58 -38.31 4.76
N PHE A 17 3.07 -38.15 5.98
CA PHE A 17 1.68 -38.37 6.38
C PHE A 17 1.16 -37.08 7.00
N VAL A 18 0.08 -36.55 6.45
CA VAL A 18 -0.35 -35.17 6.73
C VAL A 18 -1.41 -35.13 7.83
N GLU A 19 -1.24 -34.21 8.78
CA GLU A 19 -2.22 -33.92 9.83
C GLU A 19 -3.62 -33.67 9.24
N GLY A 20 -4.66 -34.26 9.85
CA GLY A 20 -6.04 -34.10 9.43
C GLY A 20 -6.47 -34.94 8.21
N ALA A 21 -5.53 -35.59 7.51
CA ALA A 21 -5.85 -36.58 6.48
C ALA A 21 -6.41 -37.87 7.09
N GLU A 22 -7.30 -38.56 6.38
CA GLU A 22 -7.88 -39.81 6.86
C GLU A 22 -6.83 -40.93 6.89
N VAL A 23 -6.80 -41.67 8.00
CA VAL A 23 -5.97 -42.85 8.18
C VAL A 23 -6.65 -44.02 7.47
N THR A 24 -6.16 -44.38 6.28
CA THR A 24 -6.70 -45.48 5.48
C THR A 24 -6.11 -46.85 5.86
N ALA A 25 -4.89 -46.87 6.39
CA ALA A 25 -4.19 -48.05 6.90
C ALA A 25 -3.13 -47.64 7.94
N VAL A 26 -2.77 -48.55 8.84
CA VAL A 26 -1.60 -48.38 9.72
C VAL A 26 -0.36 -48.81 8.96
N ARG A 27 0.68 -47.97 8.94
CA ARG A 27 1.95 -48.27 8.25
C ARG A 27 3.06 -48.48 9.26
N THR A 28 3.72 -49.64 9.21
CA THR A 28 4.86 -49.94 10.09
C THR A 28 6.16 -49.54 9.41
N THR A 29 6.99 -48.73 10.07
CA THR A 29 8.26 -48.23 9.51
C THR A 29 9.39 -49.26 9.56
N GLY A 30 10.37 -49.13 8.65
CA GLY A 30 11.70 -49.73 8.82
C GLY A 30 12.55 -48.97 9.84
N LYS A 31 13.87 -49.16 9.82
CA LYS A 31 14.79 -48.33 10.62
C LYS A 31 14.95 -46.95 10.00
N GLY A 32 14.79 -45.91 10.80
CA GLY A 32 14.95 -44.53 10.35
C GLY A 32 14.66 -43.51 11.44
N ASN A 33 14.45 -42.27 11.03
CA ASN A 33 14.01 -41.17 11.89
C ASN A 33 12.59 -40.75 11.51
N LEU A 34 11.78 -40.43 12.52
CA LEU A 34 10.43 -39.92 12.38
C LEU A 34 10.39 -38.49 12.94
N ASP A 35 10.34 -37.50 12.03
CA ASP A 35 10.12 -36.11 12.38
C ASP A 35 8.60 -35.85 12.50
N ILE A 36 8.17 -35.17 13.56
CA ILE A 36 6.75 -35.03 13.91
C ILE A 36 6.42 -33.55 14.03
N TYR A 37 5.47 -33.10 13.23
CA TYR A 37 5.09 -31.70 13.12
C TYR A 37 3.62 -31.49 13.51
N LEU A 38 3.35 -30.38 14.21
CA LEU A 38 2.02 -29.95 14.62
C LEU A 38 1.67 -28.61 13.96
N SER A 39 0.54 -28.54 13.26
CA SER A 39 0.13 -27.32 12.57
C SER A 39 -0.58 -26.31 13.48
N PHE A 40 -0.28 -25.02 13.28
CA PHE A 40 -0.93 -23.91 14.01
C PHE A 40 -2.28 -23.46 13.42
N LYS A 41 -2.63 -23.90 12.20
CA LYS A 41 -3.86 -23.47 11.50
C LYS A 41 -4.48 -24.66 10.78
N ASN A 42 -5.78 -24.91 10.99
CA ASN A 42 -6.58 -25.84 10.20
C ASN A 42 -6.55 -25.46 8.70
N ARG A 43 -5.56 -25.94 7.93
CA ARG A 43 -5.43 -25.74 6.49
C ARG A 43 -5.39 -27.08 5.76
N LYS A 44 -5.99 -27.14 4.57
CA LYS A 44 -6.24 -28.35 3.80
C LYS A 44 -5.28 -28.57 2.61
N GLU A 45 -4.23 -27.75 2.46
CA GLU A 45 -3.33 -27.81 1.30
C GLU A 45 -2.00 -28.47 1.65
N THR A 46 -1.63 -29.51 0.89
CA THR A 46 -0.64 -30.55 1.25
C THR A 46 0.83 -30.21 1.00
N GLU A 47 1.16 -29.21 0.17
CA GLU A 47 2.54 -29.04 -0.32
C GLU A 47 3.41 -28.08 0.52
N ASP A 48 2.84 -27.31 1.45
CA ASP A 48 3.59 -26.32 2.27
C ASP A 48 3.40 -26.50 3.80
N ILE A 49 2.83 -27.62 4.25
CA ILE A 49 2.44 -27.83 5.66
C ILE A 49 3.65 -27.83 6.59
N ILE A 50 4.76 -28.47 6.20
CA ILE A 50 5.97 -28.59 7.04
C ILE A 50 6.56 -27.21 7.35
N ASN A 51 6.64 -26.31 6.37
CA ASN A 51 7.16 -24.95 6.54
C ASN A 51 6.31 -24.08 7.49
N HIS A 52 5.09 -24.52 7.82
CA HIS A 52 4.13 -23.79 8.66
C HIS A 52 3.69 -24.61 9.89
N SER A 53 4.44 -25.65 10.25
CA SER A 53 4.14 -26.54 11.37
C SER A 53 5.32 -26.59 12.34
N MET A 54 5.01 -26.68 13.64
CA MET A 54 6.00 -26.77 14.70
C MET A 54 6.56 -28.19 14.76
N LYS A 55 7.88 -28.35 14.72
CA LYS A 55 8.50 -29.66 14.98
C LYS A 55 8.41 -29.96 16.48
N VAL A 56 7.59 -30.95 16.84
CA VAL A 56 7.32 -31.33 18.23
C VAL A 56 8.31 -32.38 18.72
N ALA A 57 8.69 -33.33 17.85
CA ALA A 57 9.58 -34.42 18.20
C ALA A 57 10.35 -34.94 16.99
N SER A 58 11.53 -35.53 17.25
CA SER A 58 12.29 -36.32 16.30
C SER A 58 12.67 -37.62 17.03
N VAL A 59 12.20 -38.75 16.53
CA VAL A 59 12.37 -40.05 17.21
C VAL A 59 12.98 -41.06 16.27
N GLU A 60 14.04 -41.75 16.70
CA GLU A 60 14.56 -42.92 16.00
C GLU A 60 13.55 -44.07 16.10
N VAL A 61 13.12 -44.58 14.95
CA VAL A 61 12.08 -45.59 14.86
C VAL A 61 12.61 -46.88 14.23
N ASP A 62 12.15 -48.01 14.73
CA ASP A 62 12.35 -49.34 14.15
C ASP A 62 11.07 -50.15 14.38
N CYS A 63 10.28 -50.35 13.32
CA CYS A 63 8.93 -50.90 13.40
C CYS A 63 7.94 -49.99 14.14
N PHE A 64 7.88 -48.68 13.88
CA PHE A 64 6.87 -47.79 14.48
C PHE A 64 5.55 -47.85 13.69
N PRO A 65 4.39 -48.06 14.34
CA PRO A 65 3.09 -48.16 13.64
C PRO A 65 2.42 -46.79 13.45
N ILE A 66 2.75 -46.09 12.35
CA ILE A 66 2.17 -44.78 12.00
C ILE A 66 0.66 -44.92 11.77
N GLY A 67 -0.13 -44.06 12.42
CA GLY A 67 -1.59 -44.09 12.34
C GLY A 67 -2.27 -44.91 13.44
N PHE A 68 -1.52 -45.72 14.21
CA PHE A 68 -2.14 -46.58 15.24
C PHE A 68 -2.77 -45.75 16.38
N LEU A 69 -2.02 -44.79 16.93
CA LEU A 69 -2.49 -43.94 18.02
C LEU A 69 -3.59 -42.96 17.55
N ASP A 70 -3.64 -42.66 16.26
CA ASP A 70 -4.57 -41.71 15.65
C ASP A 70 -5.99 -42.29 15.40
N ILE A 71 -6.23 -43.60 15.56
CA ILE A 71 -7.48 -44.23 15.11
C ILE A 71 -8.67 -44.02 16.05
N VAL A 72 -8.43 -43.95 17.36
CA VAL A 72 -9.51 -43.98 18.36
C VAL A 72 -9.94 -42.57 18.78
N GLY A 73 -9.04 -41.58 18.76
CA GLY A 73 -9.29 -40.22 19.26
C GLY A 73 -9.85 -39.21 18.25
N SER A 74 -9.45 -39.27 16.97
CA SER A 74 -9.58 -38.16 16.00
C SER A 74 -10.47 -38.46 14.78
N GLN A 75 -11.46 -39.35 14.93
CA GLN A 75 -12.33 -39.78 13.80
C GLN A 75 -11.54 -40.39 12.63
N LYS A 76 -10.48 -41.16 12.94
CA LYS A 76 -9.56 -41.77 11.95
C LYS A 76 -8.77 -40.73 11.13
N LYS A 77 -8.22 -39.69 11.76
CA LYS A 77 -7.37 -38.70 11.08
C LYS A 77 -6.02 -38.57 11.78
N TYR A 78 -4.95 -38.34 11.05
CA TYR A 78 -3.63 -38.13 11.67
C TYR A 78 -3.66 -36.89 12.59
N CYS A 79 -3.22 -37.04 13.84
CA CYS A 79 -3.13 -35.96 14.82
C CYS A 79 -1.90 -35.05 14.62
N PHE A 80 -0.89 -35.56 13.92
CA PHE A 80 0.33 -34.84 13.55
C PHE A 80 0.66 -35.07 12.08
N THR A 81 1.53 -34.23 11.53
CA THR A 81 2.22 -34.52 10.28
C THR A 81 3.46 -35.35 10.60
N TYR A 82 3.52 -36.59 10.11
CA TYR A 82 4.64 -37.50 10.32
C TYR A 82 5.51 -37.55 9.06
N LEU A 83 6.81 -37.25 9.19
CA LEU A 83 7.79 -37.36 8.11
C LEU A 83 8.81 -38.45 8.46
N TYR A 84 8.68 -39.60 7.82
CA TYR A 84 9.61 -40.71 7.98
C TYR A 84 10.76 -40.60 6.98
N LYS A 85 11.99 -40.74 7.46
CA LYS A 85 13.23 -40.75 6.67
C LYS A 85 14.04 -41.99 7.05
N GLY A 86 14.15 -42.97 6.18
CA GLY A 86 14.86 -44.22 6.51
C GLY A 86 14.86 -45.28 5.43
N GLU A 87 14.84 -46.54 5.85
CA GLU A 87 14.76 -47.71 4.98
C GLU A 87 13.38 -47.82 4.32
N ASN A 88 13.33 -48.20 3.03
CA ASN A 88 12.10 -48.36 2.24
C ASN A 88 11.39 -49.70 2.55
N GLU A 89 11.01 -49.90 3.81
CA GLU A 89 10.35 -51.12 4.31
C GLU A 89 8.99 -50.81 4.98
N LEU A 90 8.15 -49.99 4.33
CA LEU A 90 6.80 -49.72 4.83
C LEU A 90 5.87 -50.92 4.59
N SER A 91 5.36 -51.49 5.68
CA SER A 91 4.31 -52.53 5.62
C SER A 91 2.94 -51.93 5.94
N GLU A 92 1.94 -52.20 5.09
CA GLU A 92 0.57 -51.72 5.29
C GLU A 92 -0.30 -52.76 5.99
N ILE A 93 -1.07 -52.31 6.98
CA ILE A 93 -1.96 -53.14 7.78
C ILE A 93 -3.38 -52.57 7.67
N PRO A 94 -4.34 -53.34 7.11
CA PRO A 94 -5.73 -52.88 6.97
C PRO A 94 -6.39 -52.61 8.32
N LEU A 95 -7.25 -51.59 8.37
CA LEU A 95 -7.97 -51.17 9.59
C LEU A 95 -8.85 -52.29 10.21
N GLU A 96 -9.26 -53.27 9.41
CA GLU A 96 -10.08 -54.43 9.82
C GLU A 96 -9.34 -55.35 10.81
N VAL A 97 -8.00 -55.35 10.79
CA VAL A 97 -7.15 -56.16 11.68
C VAL A 97 -6.94 -55.48 13.05
N LEU A 98 -7.36 -54.22 13.20
CA LEU A 98 -7.17 -53.44 14.43
C LEU A 98 -8.29 -53.64 15.46
N SER A 99 -9.44 -54.21 15.06
CA SER A 99 -10.46 -54.61 16.03
C SER A 99 -9.91 -55.74 16.90
N GLU A 100 -9.81 -55.47 18.21
CA GLU A 100 -9.24 -56.33 19.28
C GLU A 100 -7.70 -56.28 19.46
N PHE A 101 -6.99 -55.26 18.94
CA PHE A 101 -5.52 -55.13 19.09
C PHE A 101 -4.73 -56.35 18.58
N LYS A 102 -5.26 -57.11 17.61
CA LYS A 102 -4.66 -58.35 17.10
C LYS A 102 -3.21 -58.19 16.62
N LEU A 103 -2.90 -57.01 16.08
CA LEU A 103 -1.52 -56.61 15.74
C LEU A 103 -0.52 -56.84 16.87
N PHE A 104 -0.93 -56.56 18.11
CA PHE A 104 -0.07 -56.63 19.29
C PHE A 104 -0.19 -57.97 20.04
N THR A 105 -1.28 -58.71 19.84
CA THR A 105 -1.61 -59.90 20.65
C THR A 105 -1.34 -61.24 19.97
N GLU A 106 -1.34 -61.31 18.63
CA GLU A 106 -1.12 -62.58 17.90
C GLU A 106 0.34 -63.06 17.94
N LYS A 107 1.31 -62.13 17.96
CA LYS A 107 2.75 -62.41 18.09
C LYS A 107 3.33 -61.54 19.22
N PRO A 108 3.48 -62.07 20.44
CA PRO A 108 3.79 -61.26 21.62
C PRO A 108 5.12 -60.51 21.49
N ASP A 109 6.17 -61.12 20.93
CA ASP A 109 7.47 -60.44 20.78
C ASP A 109 7.42 -59.24 19.82
N ASN A 110 6.70 -59.36 18.70
CA ASN A 110 6.50 -58.25 17.76
C ASN A 110 5.57 -57.19 18.34
N GLY A 111 4.51 -57.61 19.05
CA GLY A 111 3.60 -56.69 19.72
C GLY A 111 4.27 -55.87 20.81
N ILE A 112 5.17 -56.48 21.59
CA ILE A 112 5.97 -55.77 22.60
C ILE A 112 6.88 -54.75 21.91
N LYS A 113 7.56 -55.12 20.82
CA LYS A 113 8.40 -54.19 20.05
C LYS A 113 7.60 -52.96 19.60
N LEU A 114 6.42 -53.17 19.00
CA LEU A 114 5.53 -52.09 18.55
C LEU A 114 5.05 -51.21 19.72
N LEU A 115 4.67 -51.82 20.84
CA LEU A 115 4.18 -51.10 22.01
C LEU A 115 5.26 -50.20 22.62
N LEU A 116 6.49 -50.70 22.71
CA LEU A 116 7.63 -49.93 23.23
C LEU A 116 7.99 -48.75 22.33
N GLN A 117 7.84 -48.88 21.00
CA GLN A 117 8.00 -47.77 20.06
C GLN A 117 6.95 -46.68 20.31
N CYS A 118 5.68 -47.05 20.56
CA CYS A 118 4.64 -46.08 20.92
C CYS A 118 4.88 -45.45 22.31
N PHE A 119 5.40 -46.20 23.29
CA PHE A 119 5.78 -45.63 24.59
C PHE A 119 6.92 -44.62 24.47
N GLY A 120 7.95 -44.94 23.67
CA GLY A 120 9.04 -44.02 23.38
C GLY A 120 8.54 -42.71 22.76
N PHE A 121 7.58 -42.80 21.83
CA PHE A 121 6.96 -41.62 21.24
C PHE A 121 6.16 -40.79 22.26
N VAL A 122 5.32 -41.42 23.10
CA VAL A 122 4.57 -40.72 24.16
C VAL A 122 5.51 -40.04 25.17
N ARG A 123 6.63 -40.70 25.53
CA ARG A 123 7.67 -40.11 26.37
C ARG A 123 8.31 -38.87 25.73
N SER A 124 8.58 -38.93 24.42
CA SER A 124 9.11 -37.78 23.68
C SER A 124 8.12 -36.61 23.64
N LEU A 125 6.83 -36.87 23.38
CA LEU A 125 5.79 -35.83 23.43
C LEU A 125 5.66 -35.20 24.82
N HIS A 126 5.73 -36.01 25.88
CA HIS A 126 5.69 -35.52 27.25
C HIS A 126 6.88 -34.61 27.57
N GLN A 127 8.08 -34.97 27.10
CA GLN A 127 9.26 -34.12 27.24
C GLN A 127 9.03 -32.77 26.55
N THR A 128 8.56 -32.77 25.30
CA THR A 128 8.26 -31.52 24.59
C THR A 128 7.20 -30.67 25.30
N LEU A 129 6.14 -31.30 25.83
CA LEU A 129 5.12 -30.60 26.60
C LEU A 129 5.70 -29.93 27.86
N THR A 130 6.58 -30.64 28.56
CA THR A 130 7.25 -30.12 29.77
C THR A 130 8.09 -28.90 29.40
N GLU A 131 8.90 -29.00 28.35
CA GLU A 131 9.78 -27.93 27.88
C GLU A 131 8.99 -26.68 27.41
N ILE A 132 7.89 -26.86 26.67
CA ILE A 132 7.03 -25.73 26.25
C ILE A 132 6.35 -25.09 27.47
N THR A 133 5.92 -25.89 28.44
CA THR A 133 5.27 -25.38 29.66
C THR A 133 6.25 -24.55 30.49
N GLU A 134 7.49 -25.01 30.65
CA GLU A 134 8.56 -24.27 31.31
C GLU A 134 8.87 -22.96 30.59
N LEU A 135 9.02 -22.98 29.26
CA LEU A 135 9.25 -21.78 28.46
C LEU A 135 8.09 -20.78 28.58
N ASN A 136 6.85 -21.24 28.58
CA ASN A 136 5.67 -20.39 28.76
C ASN A 136 5.67 -19.71 30.13
N LEU A 137 6.08 -20.43 31.19
CA LEU A 137 6.20 -19.86 32.53
C LEU A 137 7.30 -18.78 32.58
N GLU A 138 8.44 -19.01 31.94
CA GLU A 138 9.52 -18.01 31.84
C GLU A 138 9.06 -16.74 31.10
N ILE A 139 8.34 -16.88 29.99
CA ILE A 139 7.80 -15.74 29.23
C ILE A 139 6.73 -15.00 30.05
N GLU A 140 5.89 -15.72 30.79
CA GLU A 140 4.86 -15.13 31.67
C GLU A 140 5.50 -14.31 32.80
N GLN A 141 6.54 -14.84 33.44
CA GLN A 141 7.34 -14.11 34.44
C GLN A 141 8.04 -12.89 33.84
N PHE A 142 8.59 -13.03 32.64
CA PHE A 142 9.20 -11.93 31.91
C PHE A 142 8.19 -10.81 31.62
N ILE A 143 7.02 -11.13 31.09
CA ILE A 143 5.92 -10.18 30.86
C ILE A 143 5.52 -9.47 32.15
N ARG A 144 5.38 -10.22 33.25
CA ARG A 144 4.98 -9.69 34.56
C ARG A 144 6.01 -8.70 35.10
N CYS A 145 7.29 -9.08 35.06
CA CYS A 145 8.39 -8.23 35.50
C CYS A 145 8.47 -6.95 34.66
N VAL A 146 8.41 -7.06 33.33
CA VAL A 146 8.44 -5.91 32.42
C VAL A 146 7.25 -4.96 32.68
N SER A 147 6.06 -5.52 32.92
CA SER A 147 4.86 -4.74 33.24
C SER A 147 4.98 -3.99 34.57
N CYS A 148 5.61 -4.59 35.58
CA CYS A 148 5.86 -3.91 36.85
C CYS A 148 6.87 -2.75 36.69
N TYR A 149 7.93 -2.96 35.90
CA TYR A 149 8.88 -1.89 35.58
C TYR A 149 8.25 -0.76 34.76
N TYR A 150 7.28 -1.05 33.89
CA TYR A 150 6.48 0.00 33.22
C TYR A 150 5.79 0.91 34.24
N TRP A 151 5.11 0.34 35.25
CA TRP A 151 4.46 1.13 36.30
C TRP A 151 5.46 1.88 37.18
N PHE A 152 6.61 1.28 37.47
CA PHE A 152 7.71 1.95 38.15
C PHE A 152 8.17 3.20 37.39
N PHE A 153 8.41 3.10 36.09
CA PHE A 153 8.79 4.24 35.25
C PHE A 153 7.65 5.26 35.12
N LYS A 154 6.40 4.81 35.06
CA LYS A 154 5.23 5.71 35.07
C LYS A 154 5.14 6.56 36.34
N GLU A 155 5.35 5.96 37.52
CA GLU A 155 5.33 6.66 38.80
C GLU A 155 6.54 7.59 38.99
N THR A 156 7.75 7.10 38.65
CA THR A 156 9.00 7.87 38.84
C THR A 156 9.19 8.98 37.82
N CYS A 157 8.83 8.75 36.55
CA CYS A 157 8.97 9.71 35.46
C CYS A 157 7.69 10.53 35.20
N ARG A 158 6.64 10.38 36.03
CA ARG A 158 5.35 11.13 35.95
C ARG A 158 4.68 11.08 34.57
N ILE A 159 4.64 9.90 33.97
CA ILE A 159 3.96 9.68 32.68
C ILE A 159 2.45 9.87 32.89
N ALA A 160 1.82 10.78 32.14
CA ALA A 160 0.40 11.12 32.31
C ALA A 160 -0.52 10.12 31.60
N ARG A 161 0.00 9.39 30.62
CA ARG A 161 -0.75 8.41 29.83
C ARG A 161 -1.12 7.14 30.60
N GLU A 162 -2.35 6.67 30.40
CA GLU A 162 -2.79 5.33 30.80
C GLU A 162 -2.42 4.28 29.75
N PRO A 163 -2.02 3.06 30.15
CA PRO A 163 -1.59 2.04 29.21
C PRO A 163 -2.74 1.60 28.29
N GLY A 164 -2.46 1.48 26.99
CA GLY A 164 -3.45 1.04 26.00
C GLY A 164 -3.75 -0.46 26.01
N ILE A 165 -2.96 -1.25 26.77
CA ILE A 165 -3.01 -2.71 26.78
C ILE A 165 -3.55 -3.20 28.11
N LYS A 166 -4.53 -4.12 28.06
CA LYS A 166 -5.18 -4.71 29.24
C LYS A 166 -4.19 -5.33 30.23
N ILE A 167 -3.12 -5.97 29.74
CA ILE A 167 -2.11 -6.65 30.56
C ILE A 167 -1.35 -5.68 31.47
N LEU A 168 -1.08 -4.46 30.99
CA LEU A 168 -0.49 -3.42 31.83
C LEU A 168 -1.50 -2.92 32.88
N ALA A 169 -2.79 -2.83 32.56
CA ALA A 169 -3.82 -2.48 33.54
C ALA A 169 -3.97 -3.55 34.64
N ASP A 170 -3.92 -4.83 34.27
CA ASP A 170 -4.01 -5.96 35.20
C ASP A 170 -2.73 -6.07 36.09
N ALA A 171 -1.58 -5.58 35.61
CA ALA A 171 -0.30 -5.60 36.33
C ALA A 171 -0.20 -4.62 37.52
N LEU A 172 -1.24 -3.84 37.82
CA LEU A 172 -1.25 -2.95 39.00
C LEU A 172 -1.21 -3.72 40.32
N GLU A 173 -1.90 -4.86 40.39
CA GLU A 173 -1.87 -5.75 41.56
C GLU A 173 -0.48 -6.36 41.74
N ASP A 174 0.14 -6.77 40.64
CA ASP A 174 1.49 -7.34 40.61
C ASP A 174 2.56 -6.31 40.98
N TYR A 175 2.39 -5.05 40.56
CA TYR A 175 3.25 -3.95 40.96
C TYR A 175 3.14 -3.64 42.46
N ALA A 176 1.94 -3.76 43.04
CA ALA A 176 1.75 -3.64 44.49
C ALA A 176 2.41 -4.79 45.26
N GLU A 177 2.34 -6.03 44.75
CA GLU A 177 3.07 -7.19 45.30
C GLU A 177 4.60 -6.94 45.24
N MET A 178 5.12 -6.49 44.09
CA MET A 178 6.54 -6.20 43.87
C MET A 178 7.09 -5.16 44.86
N LYS A 179 6.32 -4.10 45.17
CA LYS A 179 6.71 -3.08 46.17
C LYS A 179 6.86 -3.64 47.59
N SER A 180 6.24 -4.77 47.89
CA SER A 180 6.21 -5.37 49.22
C SER A 180 7.27 -6.48 49.44
N THR A 181 7.71 -7.13 48.36
CA THR A 181 8.57 -8.33 48.40
C THR A 181 10.03 -8.05 48.04
N ILE A 182 10.31 -7.00 47.26
CA ILE A 182 11.66 -6.66 46.75
C ILE A 182 12.08 -5.31 47.39
N PRO A 183 13.36 -5.11 47.78
CA PRO A 183 13.82 -3.80 48.27
C PRO A 183 13.45 -2.67 47.29
N PRO A 184 13.15 -1.46 47.79
CA PRO A 184 12.55 -0.41 46.98
C PRO A 184 13.39 -0.15 45.72
N LEU A 185 12.73 -0.20 44.55
CA LEU A 185 13.33 0.17 43.28
C LEU A 185 13.75 1.64 43.34
N ILE A 186 15.06 1.89 43.38
CA ILE A 186 15.63 3.26 43.38
C ILE A 186 16.03 3.64 41.95
N CYS A 187 16.46 2.67 41.14
CA CYS A 187 16.82 2.83 39.73
C CYS A 187 16.70 1.48 38.98
N PHE A 188 16.74 1.48 37.65
CA PHE A 188 16.85 0.22 36.90
C PHE A 188 18.30 -0.29 36.91
N SER A 189 18.49 -1.55 37.30
CA SER A 189 19.72 -2.32 37.07
C SER A 189 19.37 -3.74 36.62
N ILE A 190 20.26 -4.36 35.84
CA ILE A 190 20.06 -5.74 35.37
C ILE A 190 19.96 -6.70 36.58
N GLU A 191 20.80 -6.54 37.59
CA GLU A 191 20.76 -7.37 38.80
C GLU A 191 19.40 -7.29 39.53
N GLN A 192 18.80 -6.10 39.61
CA GLN A 192 17.47 -5.97 40.21
C GLN A 192 16.38 -6.60 39.34
N PHE A 193 16.49 -6.48 38.02
CA PHE A 193 15.53 -7.09 37.10
C PHE A 193 15.56 -8.62 37.18
N GLU A 194 16.74 -9.24 37.24
CA GLU A 194 16.88 -10.69 37.41
C GLU A 194 16.35 -11.14 38.79
N ASN A 195 16.67 -10.41 39.87
CA ASN A 195 16.10 -10.70 41.19
C ASN A 195 14.58 -10.57 41.22
N CYS A 196 14.00 -9.66 40.44
CA CYS A 196 12.55 -9.50 40.32
C CYS A 196 11.90 -10.66 39.56
N LEU A 197 12.56 -11.19 38.52
CA LEU A 197 12.09 -12.37 37.79
C LEU A 197 11.94 -13.58 38.74
N GLU A 198 12.89 -13.79 39.64
CA GLU A 198 12.89 -14.89 40.61
C GLU A 198 11.97 -14.67 41.82
N GLY A 199 11.58 -13.42 42.09
CA GLY A 199 10.84 -13.03 43.31
C GLY A 199 9.32 -13.23 43.26
N PHE A 200 8.73 -13.51 42.10
CA PHE A 200 7.29 -13.67 41.97
C PHE A 200 6.81 -15.07 42.38
N SER A 201 5.69 -15.12 43.13
CA SER A 201 5.05 -16.39 43.49
C SER A 201 4.52 -17.14 42.26
N LEU A 202 4.96 -18.40 42.06
CA LEU A 202 4.46 -19.27 41.00
C LEU A 202 2.98 -19.60 41.27
N LYS A 203 2.07 -19.02 40.49
CA LYS A 203 0.64 -19.35 40.54
C LYS A 203 0.41 -20.73 39.89
N ASN A 204 0.27 -21.76 40.72
CA ASN A 204 -0.19 -23.15 40.43
C ASN A 204 0.69 -24.03 39.52
N ASN A 205 1.51 -24.90 40.13
CA ASN A 205 2.41 -25.87 39.48
C ASN A 205 1.73 -27.12 38.84
N LYS A 206 0.40 -27.24 38.81
CA LYS A 206 -0.27 -28.41 38.19
C LYS A 206 -1.39 -27.99 37.25
N ARG A 207 -1.03 -27.70 35.98
CA ARG A 207 -1.99 -27.37 34.90
C ARG A 207 -2.62 -28.60 34.23
N TYR A 208 -1.97 -29.76 34.30
CA TYR A 208 -2.37 -30.98 33.60
C TYR A 208 -2.31 -32.22 34.50
N ASP A 209 -3.16 -33.21 34.22
CA ASP A 209 -3.09 -34.55 34.82
C ASP A 209 -2.12 -35.42 34.01
N LEU A 210 -0.99 -35.78 34.61
CA LEU A 210 0.11 -36.51 33.97
C LEU A 210 0.35 -37.90 34.60
N VAL A 211 -0.55 -38.37 35.48
CA VAL A 211 -0.36 -39.63 36.23
C VAL A 211 -0.17 -40.82 35.29
N SER A 212 -0.94 -40.91 34.20
CA SER A 212 -0.81 -41.99 33.21
C SER A 212 0.52 -41.92 32.46
N VAL A 213 1.05 -40.72 32.21
CA VAL A 213 2.33 -40.52 31.52
C VAL A 213 3.50 -40.91 32.41
N GLU A 214 3.46 -40.52 33.68
CA GLU A 214 4.43 -40.94 34.71
C GLU A 214 4.48 -42.47 34.82
N TYR A 215 3.33 -43.14 34.75
CA TYR A 215 3.24 -44.59 34.71
C TYR A 215 3.96 -45.20 33.50
N PHE A 216 3.74 -44.69 32.28
CA PHE A 216 4.43 -45.19 31.08
C PHE A 216 5.93 -44.92 31.11
N ASN A 217 6.36 -43.76 31.64
CA ASN A 217 7.78 -43.47 31.84
C ASN A 217 8.42 -44.45 32.81
N ALA A 218 7.77 -44.73 33.94
CA ALA A 218 8.24 -45.71 34.91
C ALA A 218 8.35 -47.12 34.29
N LEU A 219 7.38 -47.54 33.44
CA LEU A 219 7.47 -48.79 32.69
C LEU A 219 8.67 -48.82 31.72
N MET A 220 8.97 -47.70 31.06
CA MET A 220 10.11 -47.60 30.15
C MET A 220 11.46 -47.67 30.89
N ASP A 221 11.51 -47.18 32.13
CA ASP A 221 12.71 -47.19 32.98
C ASP A 221 12.93 -48.53 33.71
N MET A 222 11.96 -49.47 33.67
CA MET A 222 12.15 -50.82 34.19
C MET A 222 13.19 -51.62 33.39
N ASN A 223 13.83 -52.60 34.05
CA ASN A 223 14.71 -53.56 33.38
C ASN A 223 13.98 -54.24 32.20
N GLN A 224 14.59 -54.20 31.02
CA GLN A 224 14.05 -54.73 29.78
C GLN A 224 13.57 -56.19 29.92
N GLU A 225 14.34 -57.06 30.58
CA GLU A 225 13.96 -58.46 30.72
C GLU A 225 12.70 -58.63 31.58
N CYS A 226 12.59 -57.86 32.66
CA CYS A 226 11.39 -57.87 33.52
C CYS A 226 10.16 -57.32 32.79
N ARG A 227 10.34 -56.23 32.03
CA ARG A 227 9.27 -55.59 31.26
C ARG A 227 8.76 -56.47 30.12
N ASP A 228 9.66 -57.03 29.33
CA ASP A 228 9.30 -57.90 28.21
C ASP A 228 8.61 -59.17 28.73
N ASN A 229 9.12 -59.74 29.83
CA ASN A 229 8.48 -60.88 30.49
C ASN A 229 7.10 -60.54 31.07
N PHE A 230 6.89 -59.32 31.60
CA PHE A 230 5.59 -58.84 32.09
C PHE A 230 4.55 -58.80 30.97
N PHE A 231 4.89 -58.20 29.83
CA PHE A 231 3.96 -58.14 28.68
C PHE A 231 3.75 -59.50 28.00
N ARG A 232 4.74 -60.41 28.05
CA ARG A 232 4.61 -61.78 27.50
C ARG A 232 3.63 -62.67 28.26
N GLN A 233 3.32 -62.38 29.54
CA GLN A 233 2.51 -63.30 30.36
C GLN A 233 1.06 -63.47 29.89
N ASP A 234 0.39 -62.37 29.50
CA ASP A 234 -1.01 -62.40 29.08
C ASP A 234 -1.28 -61.31 28.02
N PRO A 235 -1.75 -61.67 26.81
CA PRO A 235 -2.11 -60.71 25.76
C PRO A 235 -3.15 -59.64 26.18
N LYS A 236 -3.97 -59.91 27.20
CA LYS A 236 -4.91 -58.92 27.76
C LYS A 236 -4.19 -57.75 28.41
N VAL A 237 -3.00 -57.97 28.98
CA VAL A 237 -2.18 -56.91 29.57
C VAL A 237 -1.76 -55.93 28.48
N ILE A 238 -1.28 -56.43 27.34
CA ILE A 238 -0.91 -55.61 26.17
C ILE A 238 -2.13 -54.81 25.68
N SER A 239 -3.29 -55.47 25.54
CA SER A 239 -4.53 -54.82 25.08
C SER A 239 -4.97 -53.67 26.00
N TYR A 240 -4.88 -53.85 27.32
CA TYR A 240 -5.18 -52.79 28.29
C TYR A 240 -4.21 -51.61 28.16
N HIS A 241 -2.90 -51.88 28.07
CA HIS A 241 -1.90 -50.82 27.93
C HIS A 241 -2.03 -50.07 26.60
N CYS A 242 -2.38 -50.74 25.50
CA CYS A 242 -2.71 -50.06 24.25
C CYS A 242 -3.89 -49.10 24.41
N ALA A 243 -4.97 -49.51 25.08
CA ALA A 243 -6.14 -48.67 25.30
C ALA A 243 -5.82 -47.44 26.18
N GLU A 244 -5.10 -47.63 27.30
CA GLU A 244 -4.68 -46.52 28.15
C GLU A 244 -3.66 -45.60 27.47
N LEU A 245 -2.77 -46.16 26.63
CA LEU A 245 -1.78 -45.39 25.87
C LEU A 245 -2.44 -44.46 24.87
N ILE A 246 -3.45 -44.95 24.14
CA ILE A 246 -4.24 -44.16 23.20
C ILE A 246 -4.93 -43.00 23.92
N LYS A 247 -5.56 -43.25 25.08
CA LYS A 247 -6.19 -42.19 25.87
C LYS A 247 -5.17 -41.15 26.34
N THR A 248 -4.01 -41.61 26.79
CA THR A 248 -2.92 -40.74 27.27
C THR A 248 -2.34 -39.90 26.13
N PHE A 249 -2.21 -40.48 24.93
CA PHE A 249 -1.80 -39.79 23.72
C PHE A 249 -2.79 -38.68 23.34
N ASP A 250 -4.09 -38.98 23.34
CA ASP A 250 -5.14 -37.98 23.04
C ASP A 250 -5.11 -36.79 23.99
N ASP A 251 -4.85 -37.02 25.27
CA ASP A 251 -4.73 -35.95 26.27
C ASP A 251 -3.45 -35.13 26.05
N LEU A 252 -2.32 -35.76 25.76
CA LEU A 252 -1.06 -35.07 25.44
C LEU A 252 -1.18 -34.19 24.18
N VAL A 253 -1.83 -34.68 23.12
CA VAL A 253 -2.07 -33.90 21.89
C VAL A 253 -2.85 -32.62 22.21
N LYS A 254 -3.93 -32.73 23.00
CA LYS A 254 -4.72 -31.56 23.41
C LYS A 254 -3.90 -30.57 24.24
N TYR A 255 -3.07 -31.07 25.16
CA TYR A 255 -2.22 -30.23 26.00
C TYR A 255 -1.14 -29.51 25.18
N LEU A 256 -0.51 -30.21 24.24
CA LEU A 256 0.48 -29.62 23.33
C LEU A 256 -0.12 -28.51 22.46
N ILE A 257 -1.29 -28.74 21.85
CA ILE A 257 -1.98 -27.70 21.08
C ILE A 257 -2.25 -26.47 21.95
N LYS A 258 -2.79 -26.68 23.15
CA LYS A 258 -3.13 -25.59 24.08
C LYS A 258 -1.91 -24.78 24.54
N GLU A 259 -0.82 -25.45 24.92
CA GLU A 259 0.41 -24.77 25.34
C GLU A 259 1.08 -24.05 24.17
N THR A 260 1.04 -24.62 22.97
CA THR A 260 1.61 -24.02 21.75
C THR A 260 0.84 -22.76 21.33
N GLU A 261 -0.49 -22.79 21.37
CA GLU A 261 -1.34 -21.60 21.18
C GLU A 261 -1.06 -20.53 22.26
N TYR A 262 -0.82 -20.96 23.49
CA TYR A 262 -0.49 -20.07 24.60
C TYR A 262 0.88 -19.39 24.41
N SER A 263 1.92 -20.13 23.99
CA SER A 263 3.23 -19.56 23.65
C SER A 263 3.12 -18.44 22.61
N ASN A 264 2.37 -18.69 21.54
CA ASN A 264 2.19 -17.72 20.47
C ASN A 264 1.48 -16.45 20.98
N LYS A 265 0.49 -16.60 21.87
CA LYS A 265 -0.19 -15.46 22.50
C LYS A 265 0.74 -14.66 23.42
N LEU A 266 1.58 -15.33 24.22
CA LEU A 266 2.53 -14.68 25.11
C LEU A 266 3.61 -13.91 24.34
N LEU A 267 4.19 -14.52 23.30
CA LEU A 267 5.22 -13.85 22.49
C LEU A 267 4.67 -12.62 21.76
N ASN A 268 3.49 -12.73 21.14
CA ASN A 268 2.82 -11.59 20.52
C ASN A 268 2.42 -10.49 21.52
N THR A 269 2.24 -10.83 22.79
CA THR A 269 1.98 -9.85 23.85
C THR A 269 3.21 -8.98 24.11
N VAL A 270 4.41 -9.57 24.08
CA VAL A 270 5.66 -8.83 24.25
C VAL A 270 5.92 -7.91 23.06
N PHE A 271 5.81 -8.45 21.83
CA PHE A 271 5.91 -7.68 20.59
C PHE A 271 5.04 -8.29 19.49
N CYS A 272 4.20 -7.46 18.87
CA CYS A 272 3.38 -7.83 17.72
C CYS A 272 3.64 -6.86 16.57
N ASN A 273 3.60 -7.35 15.33
CA ASN A 273 3.84 -6.52 14.15
C ASN A 273 2.72 -5.49 13.89
N SER A 274 1.47 -5.78 14.25
CA SER A 274 0.29 -4.98 13.84
C SER A 274 -0.41 -4.25 14.98
N ASN A 275 -0.35 -4.80 16.20
CA ASN A 275 -1.10 -4.32 17.36
C ASN A 275 -0.18 -3.78 18.45
N ASP A 276 -0.79 -3.08 19.40
CA ASP A 276 -0.13 -2.62 20.63
C ASP A 276 0.41 -3.81 21.44
N SER A 277 1.69 -3.74 21.76
CA SER A 277 2.46 -4.71 22.53
C SER A 277 3.26 -4.05 23.65
N LEU A 278 3.77 -4.83 24.61
CA LEU A 278 4.54 -4.32 25.75
C LEU A 278 5.71 -3.43 25.34
N ILE A 279 6.51 -3.87 24.37
CA ILE A 279 7.65 -3.07 23.88
C ILE A 279 7.14 -1.77 23.24
N SER A 280 6.04 -1.80 22.49
CA SER A 280 5.48 -0.58 21.89
C SER A 280 4.97 0.43 22.92
N GLU A 281 4.38 -0.04 24.04
CA GLU A 281 3.96 0.82 25.15
C GLU A 281 5.14 1.39 25.94
N LEU A 282 6.21 0.62 26.13
CA LEU A 282 7.44 1.12 26.75
C LEU A 282 8.12 2.20 25.90
N ILE A 283 8.14 2.01 24.57
CA ILE A 283 8.68 3.02 23.66
C ILE A 283 7.81 4.29 23.70
N ARG A 284 6.48 4.17 23.77
CA ARG A 284 5.57 5.32 23.94
C ARG A 284 5.82 6.07 25.24
N ALA A 285 6.00 5.34 26.34
CA ALA A 285 6.40 5.89 27.63
C ALA A 285 7.71 6.69 27.51
N TYR A 286 8.70 6.16 26.79
CA TYR A 286 9.97 6.85 26.54
C TYR A 286 9.80 8.16 25.73
N VAL A 287 8.97 8.16 24.69
CA VAL A 287 8.72 9.37 23.88
C VAL A 287 8.08 10.49 24.70
N GLU A 288 7.11 10.17 25.56
CA GLU A 288 6.45 11.15 26.43
C GLU A 288 7.43 11.79 27.43
N ILE A 289 8.32 10.98 28.00
CA ILE A 289 9.34 11.44 28.94
C ILE A 289 10.35 12.37 28.25
N ARG A 290 10.76 12.05 27.01
CA ARG A 290 11.68 12.89 26.23
C ARG A 290 11.14 14.30 25.97
N GLN A 291 9.81 14.47 25.93
CA GLN A 291 9.17 15.77 25.78
C GLN A 291 9.12 16.58 27.09
N SER A 292 9.43 15.96 28.24
CA SER A 292 9.25 16.52 29.59
C SER A 292 10.55 16.99 30.29
N ASP A 293 11.69 17.03 29.58
CA ASP A 293 12.99 17.56 30.06
C ASP A 293 13.58 16.87 31.31
N SER A 294 13.16 15.63 31.62
CA SER A 294 13.70 14.84 32.73
C SER A 294 14.83 13.91 32.30
N ASP A 295 15.92 13.92 33.07
CA ASP A 295 17.10 13.08 32.92
C ASP A 295 16.74 11.58 33.12
N THR A 296 16.53 10.84 32.02
CA THR A 296 16.02 9.45 32.05
C THR A 296 16.86 8.48 31.22
N ALA A 297 18.17 8.41 31.47
CA ALA A 297 19.04 7.42 30.86
C ALA A 297 18.64 5.94 31.17
N ALA A 298 17.88 5.71 32.24
CA ALA A 298 17.52 4.37 32.71
C ALA A 298 16.46 3.65 31.85
N LEU A 299 15.50 4.38 31.28
CA LEU A 299 14.41 3.80 30.48
C LEU A 299 14.88 3.32 29.09
N PRO A 300 15.71 4.07 28.33
CA PRO A 300 16.41 3.58 27.15
C PRO A 300 17.16 2.27 27.37
N TYR A 301 17.91 2.21 28.47
CA TYR A 301 18.70 1.05 28.83
C TYR A 301 17.80 -0.16 29.14
N PHE A 302 16.69 0.07 29.85
CA PHE A 302 15.67 -0.95 30.11
C PHE A 302 15.04 -1.49 28.83
N ILE A 303 14.61 -0.62 27.91
CA ILE A 303 13.96 -1.04 26.67
C ILE A 303 14.90 -1.88 25.81
N ASN A 304 16.16 -1.46 25.68
CA ASN A 304 17.16 -2.22 24.94
C ASN A 304 17.39 -3.61 25.56
N TYR A 305 17.53 -3.69 26.88
CA TYR A 305 17.71 -4.96 27.59
C TYR A 305 16.51 -5.90 27.41
N VAL A 306 15.28 -5.41 27.61
CA VAL A 306 14.04 -6.18 27.41
C VAL A 306 13.96 -6.69 25.97
N SER A 307 14.32 -5.86 25.01
CA SER A 307 14.20 -6.21 23.61
C SER A 307 15.26 -7.20 23.15
N ASP A 308 16.49 -7.10 23.64
CA ASP A 308 17.53 -8.11 23.37
C ASP A 308 17.18 -9.45 24.01
N ARG A 309 16.64 -9.44 25.24
CA ARG A 309 16.14 -10.67 25.88
C ARG A 309 15.00 -11.29 25.09
N TYR A 310 14.07 -10.49 24.59
CA TYR A 310 12.99 -10.98 23.74
C TYR A 310 13.50 -11.59 22.43
N LYS A 311 14.46 -10.94 21.74
CA LYS A 311 15.08 -11.50 20.54
C LYS A 311 15.72 -12.86 20.81
N ASN A 312 16.40 -13.02 21.94
CA ASN A 312 16.99 -14.29 22.32
C ASN A 312 15.94 -15.38 22.57
N ILE A 313 14.82 -15.05 23.21
CA ILE A 313 13.69 -15.98 23.43
C ILE A 313 13.08 -16.40 22.08
N VAL A 314 12.84 -15.45 21.18
CA VAL A 314 12.30 -15.73 19.84
C VAL A 314 13.25 -16.61 19.04
N ALA A 315 14.55 -16.27 19.00
CA ALA A 315 15.55 -17.05 18.29
C ALA A 315 15.66 -18.48 18.84
N TYR A 316 15.65 -18.64 20.17
CA TYR A 316 15.63 -19.97 20.81
C TYR A 316 14.39 -20.77 20.41
N PHE A 317 13.20 -20.16 20.40
CA PHE A 317 11.96 -20.81 20.00
C PHE A 317 12.01 -21.25 18.53
N GLU A 318 12.38 -20.35 17.62
CA GLU A 318 12.40 -20.63 16.18
C GLU A 318 13.45 -21.69 15.81
N GLU A 319 14.63 -21.67 16.46
CA GLU A 319 15.69 -22.66 16.24
C GLU A 319 15.29 -24.05 16.78
N LYS A 320 14.76 -24.11 18.00
CA LYS A 320 14.43 -25.38 18.66
C LYS A 320 13.28 -26.12 17.99
N TYR A 321 12.24 -25.39 17.59
CA TYR A 321 11.01 -25.96 17.05
C TYR A 321 10.93 -25.90 15.52
N GLU A 322 12.00 -25.44 14.85
CA GLU A 322 12.11 -25.26 13.39
C GLU A 322 10.90 -24.51 12.79
N PHE A 323 10.36 -23.54 13.54
CA PHE A 323 9.10 -22.87 13.22
C PHE A 323 9.24 -21.35 13.30
N SER A 324 8.87 -20.64 12.23
CA SER A 324 8.86 -19.17 12.28
C SER A 324 7.56 -18.64 12.86
N LEU A 325 7.69 -17.77 13.85
CA LEU A 325 6.58 -17.09 14.50
C LEU A 325 6.03 -15.92 13.67
N GLY A 326 6.71 -15.54 12.58
CA GLY A 326 6.34 -14.40 11.74
C GLY A 326 6.61 -13.04 12.40
N ILE A 327 7.40 -12.99 13.47
CA ILE A 327 7.79 -11.76 14.15
C ILE A 327 8.86 -11.04 13.33
N ASP A 328 8.64 -9.77 12.97
CA ASP A 328 9.62 -9.01 12.19
C ASP A 328 10.67 -8.38 13.12
N ILE A 329 11.77 -9.12 13.33
CA ILE A 329 12.90 -8.65 14.15
C ILE A 329 13.50 -7.36 13.56
N ASN A 330 13.46 -7.15 12.23
CA ASN A 330 13.97 -5.91 11.64
C ASN A 330 13.08 -4.72 12.01
N LYS A 331 11.76 -4.93 12.12
CA LYS A 331 10.83 -3.91 12.63
C LYS A 331 11.14 -3.60 14.09
N LEU A 332 11.42 -4.61 14.91
CA LEU A 332 11.83 -4.40 16.31
C LEU A 332 13.18 -3.65 16.41
N ASP A 333 14.21 -4.07 15.68
CA ASP A 333 15.53 -3.41 15.64
C ASP A 333 15.41 -1.96 15.17
N PHE A 334 14.53 -1.69 14.20
CA PHE A 334 14.25 -0.34 13.74
C PHE A 334 13.56 0.50 14.82
N LEU A 335 12.58 -0.06 15.54
CA LEU A 335 11.94 0.61 16.68
C LEU A 335 12.94 0.95 17.80
N LEU A 336 13.93 0.06 18.03
CA LEU A 336 14.98 0.28 19.02
C LEU A 336 16.03 1.30 18.56
N SER A 337 16.25 1.45 17.26
CA SER A 337 17.22 2.41 16.72
C SER A 337 16.88 3.88 17.01
N GLY A 338 15.62 4.19 17.35
CA GLY A 338 15.17 5.51 17.82
C GLY A 338 15.53 5.81 19.28
N ILE A 339 15.93 4.80 20.05
CA ILE A 339 16.36 4.92 21.45
C ILE A 339 17.87 5.18 21.46
N LYS A 340 18.29 6.42 21.21
CA LYS A 340 19.71 6.81 21.27
C LYS A 340 20.14 7.11 22.70
N SER A 341 21.16 6.40 23.17
CA SER A 341 22.08 6.89 24.21
C SER A 341 22.67 8.22 23.73
N GLU A 342 22.57 9.26 24.56
CA GLU A 342 23.08 10.59 24.25
C GLU A 342 24.57 10.55 23.88
N THR A 343 24.86 10.79 22.61
CA THR A 343 25.93 11.68 22.14
C THR A 343 25.67 11.93 20.66
N THR A 344 25.11 13.07 20.29
CA THR A 344 25.85 14.23 19.77
C THR A 344 24.85 15.18 19.08
N GLU A 345 24.85 16.41 19.60
CA GLU A 345 24.56 17.70 18.98
C GLU A 345 23.14 18.06 18.47
N ILE A 346 22.67 19.11 19.13
CA ILE A 346 21.57 20.03 18.85
C ILE A 346 21.78 20.68 17.49
N ASP A 347 20.72 20.75 16.68
CA ASP A 347 20.48 21.93 15.85
C ASP A 347 18.99 22.21 15.74
N GLU A 348 18.63 23.47 15.98
CA GLU A 348 17.27 23.97 16.13
C GLU A 348 16.54 24.05 14.78
N ARG A 349 15.50 23.22 14.65
CA ARG A 349 14.18 23.50 14.03
C ARG A 349 13.27 22.39 14.54
N ILE A 350 12.04 22.70 14.93
CA ILE A 350 11.03 21.67 15.25
C ILE A 350 10.68 20.95 13.93
N GLU A 351 11.54 20.04 13.48
CA GLU A 351 11.18 19.00 12.53
C GLU A 351 10.42 17.94 13.34
N VAL A 352 9.16 17.69 12.99
CA VAL A 352 8.41 16.53 13.49
C VAL A 352 9.29 15.31 13.22
N SER A 353 9.67 14.57 14.26
CA SER A 353 10.60 13.46 14.06
C SER A 353 9.94 12.43 13.15
N GLN A 354 10.73 11.74 12.33
CA GLN A 354 10.24 10.66 11.48
C GLN A 354 9.52 9.57 12.29
N GLU A 355 9.89 9.44 13.55
CA GLU A 355 9.34 8.52 14.53
C GLU A 355 7.93 8.94 14.95
N ASP A 356 7.71 10.20 15.35
CA ASP A 356 6.40 10.75 15.74
C ASP A 356 5.33 10.57 14.65
N VAL A 357 5.73 10.81 13.40
CA VAL A 357 4.86 10.61 12.24
C VAL A 357 4.46 9.15 12.09
N LEU A 358 5.39 8.22 12.27
CA LEU A 358 5.10 6.81 12.09
C LEU A 358 4.17 6.31 13.20
N TYR A 359 4.35 6.78 14.44
CA TYR A 359 3.42 6.51 15.54
C TYR A 359 2.02 7.06 15.28
N GLU A 360 1.91 8.32 14.82
CA GLU A 360 0.62 8.93 14.49
C GLU A 360 -0.10 8.15 13.39
N MET A 361 0.62 7.44 12.51
CA MET A 361 0.05 6.72 11.36
C MET A 361 -0.33 5.26 11.65
N ILE A 362 -0.05 4.72 12.84
CA ILE A 362 -0.50 3.37 13.22
C ILE A 362 -2.03 3.32 13.26
N GLY A 363 -2.62 2.22 12.79
CA GLY A 363 -4.07 2.04 12.76
C GLY A 363 -4.81 3.04 11.86
N SER A 364 -4.13 3.64 10.87
CA SER A 364 -4.74 4.59 9.93
C SER A 364 -5.93 3.98 9.18
N MET A 365 -5.84 2.71 8.77
CA MET A 365 -6.91 2.04 8.04
C MET A 365 -8.20 1.99 8.87
N ASP A 366 -8.11 1.57 10.13
CA ASP A 366 -9.27 1.48 11.02
C ASP A 366 -9.87 2.86 11.31
N ARG A 367 -9.04 3.90 11.47
CA ARG A 367 -9.51 5.29 11.61
C ARG A 367 -10.29 5.76 10.39
N ILE A 368 -9.75 5.55 9.18
CA ILE A 368 -10.40 5.94 7.92
C ILE A 368 -11.73 5.19 7.74
N LEU A 369 -11.74 3.88 7.97
CA LEU A 369 -12.94 3.04 7.82
C LEU A 369 -14.02 3.40 8.84
N ASN A 370 -13.65 3.62 10.11
CA ASN A 370 -14.60 4.01 11.16
C ASN A 370 -15.18 5.40 10.92
N TYR A 371 -14.39 6.34 10.39
CA TYR A 371 -14.85 7.68 10.04
C TYR A 371 -15.85 7.67 8.88
N SER A 372 -15.62 6.85 7.85
CA SER A 372 -16.45 6.81 6.63
C SER A 372 -17.94 6.55 6.88
N GLY A 373 -18.28 5.68 7.85
CA GLY A 373 -19.67 5.25 8.07
C GLY A 373 -20.22 4.31 7.00
N LEU A 374 -19.36 3.64 6.22
CA LEU A 374 -19.74 2.60 5.25
C LEU A 374 -20.55 1.47 5.89
N GLU A 375 -21.26 0.68 5.07
CA GLU A 375 -21.89 -0.56 5.53
C GLU A 375 -20.85 -1.54 6.11
N GLN A 376 -21.25 -2.27 7.16
CA GLN A 376 -20.32 -3.13 7.90
C GLN A 376 -19.73 -4.23 7.01
N GLU A 377 -20.55 -4.84 6.15
CA GLU A 377 -20.09 -5.85 5.18
C GLU A 377 -19.00 -5.31 4.23
N LYS A 378 -19.13 -4.06 3.76
CA LYS A 378 -18.15 -3.43 2.87
C LYS A 378 -16.86 -3.07 3.61
N ARG A 379 -16.98 -2.62 4.87
CA ARG A 379 -15.83 -2.36 5.75
C ARG A 379 -15.03 -3.63 6.01
N ASP A 380 -15.71 -4.71 6.37
CA ASP A 380 -15.08 -6.00 6.65
C ASP A 380 -14.42 -6.55 5.38
N PHE A 381 -15.10 -6.51 4.23
CA PHE A 381 -14.51 -6.89 2.94
C PHE A 381 -13.24 -6.08 2.63
N PHE A 382 -13.29 -4.76 2.78
CA PHE A 382 -12.16 -3.87 2.49
C PHE A 382 -10.97 -4.16 3.41
N LYS A 383 -11.25 -4.29 4.71
CA LYS A 383 -10.25 -4.62 5.74
C LYS A 383 -9.61 -5.97 5.48
N THR A 384 -10.40 -7.03 5.30
CA THR A 384 -9.89 -8.37 4.99
C THR A 384 -9.09 -8.39 3.69
N PHE A 385 -9.49 -7.62 2.67
CA PHE A 385 -8.74 -7.53 1.42
C PHE A 385 -7.35 -6.91 1.65
N ILE A 386 -7.27 -5.80 2.39
CA ILE A 386 -6.00 -5.12 2.68
C ILE A 386 -5.12 -5.96 3.62
N GLU A 387 -5.68 -6.60 4.64
CA GLU A 387 -4.94 -7.49 5.55
C GLU A 387 -4.33 -8.68 4.80
N ASN A 388 -5.11 -9.34 3.93
CA ASN A 388 -4.59 -10.38 3.04
C ASN A 388 -3.52 -9.81 2.09
N PHE A 389 -3.71 -8.60 1.56
CA PHE A 389 -2.70 -7.97 0.72
C PHE A 389 -1.40 -7.67 1.48
N LYS A 390 -1.49 -7.28 2.76
CA LYS A 390 -0.33 -7.06 3.64
C LYS A 390 0.40 -8.37 3.96
N GLU A 391 -0.34 -9.45 4.25
CA GLU A 391 0.20 -10.77 4.63
C GLU A 391 0.89 -11.45 3.46
N TYR A 392 0.25 -11.51 2.28
CA TYR A 392 0.74 -12.26 1.13
C TYR A 392 1.60 -11.44 0.16
N ARG A 393 1.53 -10.10 0.22
CA ARG A 393 2.12 -9.14 -0.75
C ARG A 393 2.13 -9.65 -2.20
N PRO A 394 0.96 -10.06 -2.74
CA PRO A 394 0.91 -10.57 -4.09
C PRO A 394 1.25 -9.45 -5.07
N LYS A 395 1.95 -9.77 -6.16
CA LYS A 395 2.05 -8.85 -7.29
C LYS A 395 0.63 -8.48 -7.74
N ILE A 396 0.38 -7.20 -7.96
CA ILE A 396 -0.96 -6.68 -8.31
C ILE A 396 -1.54 -7.39 -9.54
N ASP A 397 -0.69 -7.83 -10.47
CA ASP A 397 -1.06 -8.62 -11.65
C ASP A 397 -1.67 -9.98 -11.32
N ASN A 398 -1.27 -10.60 -10.22
CA ASN A 398 -1.72 -11.92 -9.79
C ASN A 398 -3.10 -11.86 -9.09
N ILE A 399 -3.56 -10.68 -8.72
CA ILE A 399 -4.88 -10.52 -8.09
C ILE A 399 -5.97 -10.72 -9.16
N PRO A 400 -6.98 -11.58 -8.92
CA PRO A 400 -8.07 -11.77 -9.86
C PRO A 400 -8.71 -10.44 -10.27
N ALA A 401 -8.96 -10.28 -11.58
CA ALA A 401 -9.49 -9.03 -12.12
C ALA A 401 -10.86 -8.65 -11.53
N GLU A 402 -11.68 -9.65 -11.19
CA GLU A 402 -12.98 -9.42 -10.54
C GLU A 402 -12.82 -8.87 -9.12
N SER A 403 -11.92 -9.45 -8.31
CA SER A 403 -11.61 -8.97 -6.97
C SER A 403 -11.09 -7.53 -6.99
N ARG A 404 -10.19 -7.21 -7.94
CA ARG A 404 -9.72 -5.83 -8.14
C ARG A 404 -10.85 -4.88 -8.51
N ARG A 405 -11.77 -5.28 -9.39
CA ARG A 405 -12.92 -4.43 -9.76
C ARG A 405 -13.84 -4.16 -8.56
N LYS A 406 -14.13 -5.18 -7.75
CA LYS A 406 -14.94 -5.05 -6.52
C LYS A 406 -14.24 -4.12 -5.53
N PHE A 407 -12.96 -4.36 -5.25
CA PHE A 407 -12.16 -3.51 -4.37
C PHE A 407 -12.12 -2.05 -4.83
N ASN A 408 -11.88 -1.81 -6.13
CA ASN A 408 -11.86 -0.47 -6.70
C ASN A 408 -13.19 0.25 -6.56
N ALA A 409 -14.33 -0.45 -6.68
CA ALA A 409 -15.64 0.15 -6.47
C ALA A 409 -15.80 0.61 -5.01
N VAL A 410 -15.44 -0.24 -4.05
CA VAL A 410 -15.51 0.08 -2.61
C VAL A 410 -14.52 1.20 -2.25
N PHE A 411 -13.35 1.28 -2.87
CA PHE A 411 -12.39 2.36 -2.63
C PHE A 411 -12.95 3.75 -2.98
N PHE A 412 -13.60 3.90 -4.13
CA PHE A 412 -14.18 5.20 -4.51
C PHE A 412 -15.42 5.54 -3.70
N GLU A 413 -16.20 4.53 -3.27
CA GLU A 413 -17.30 4.70 -2.32
C GLU A 413 -16.78 5.17 -0.95
N LEU A 414 -15.71 4.55 -0.45
CA LEU A 414 -15.02 4.98 0.77
C LEU A 414 -14.56 6.43 0.66
N TYR A 415 -13.95 6.78 -0.47
CA TYR A 415 -13.46 8.14 -0.70
C TYR A 415 -14.61 9.17 -0.70
N GLU A 416 -15.74 8.84 -1.35
CA GLU A 416 -16.95 9.66 -1.40
C GLU A 416 -17.55 9.92 0.00
N GLU A 417 -17.67 8.89 0.84
CA GLU A 417 -18.21 9.04 2.19
C GLU A 417 -17.26 9.86 3.09
N VAL A 418 -15.95 9.60 3.02
CA VAL A 418 -14.95 10.31 3.82
C VAL A 418 -14.91 11.80 3.47
N ILE A 419 -14.86 12.17 2.18
CA ILE A 419 -14.79 13.59 1.79
C ILE A 419 -16.08 14.34 2.17
N SER A 420 -17.25 13.71 2.01
CA SER A 420 -18.55 14.30 2.36
C SER A 420 -18.64 14.66 3.83
N LYS A 421 -18.16 13.79 4.73
CA LYS A 421 -18.06 14.08 6.17
C LYS A 421 -16.94 15.07 6.49
N TYR A 422 -15.77 14.89 5.88
CA TYR A 422 -14.60 15.74 6.12
C TYR A 422 -14.88 17.22 5.83
N VAL A 423 -15.61 17.54 4.76
CA VAL A 423 -15.96 18.94 4.42
C VAL A 423 -16.87 19.57 5.48
N LYS A 424 -17.72 18.78 6.14
CA LYS A 424 -18.65 19.24 7.19
C LYS A 424 -17.99 19.37 8.55
N GLU A 425 -17.20 18.39 8.95
CA GLU A 425 -16.63 18.30 10.31
C GLU A 425 -15.23 18.92 10.43
N LYS A 426 -14.48 18.99 9.32
CA LYS A 426 -13.07 19.43 9.25
C LYS A 426 -12.20 18.89 10.40
N PRO A 427 -12.14 17.55 10.56
CA PRO A 427 -11.35 16.93 11.63
C PRO A 427 -9.86 17.19 11.43
N LYS A 428 -9.14 17.39 12.54
CA LYS A 428 -7.68 17.53 12.57
C LYS A 428 -7.00 16.16 12.65
N ASP A 429 -7.34 15.26 11.71
CA ASP A 429 -6.71 13.94 11.61
C ASP A 429 -5.85 13.86 10.34
N LYS A 430 -4.54 13.72 10.53
CA LYS A 430 -3.58 13.66 9.42
C LYS A 430 -3.72 12.39 8.59
N ALA A 431 -4.21 11.28 9.15
CA ALA A 431 -4.45 10.06 8.37
C ALA A 431 -5.56 10.27 7.34
N LEU A 432 -6.64 10.98 7.71
CA LEU A 432 -7.71 11.37 6.79
C LEU A 432 -7.19 12.36 5.72
N GLU A 433 -6.33 13.31 6.10
CA GLU A 433 -5.70 14.21 5.14
C GLU A 433 -4.81 13.47 4.14
N MET A 434 -4.00 12.51 4.60
CA MET A 434 -3.14 11.68 3.74
C MET A 434 -3.96 10.78 2.81
N PHE A 435 -5.07 10.21 3.30
CA PHE A 435 -5.98 9.43 2.46
C PHE A 435 -6.57 10.29 1.33
N LEU A 436 -7.08 11.47 1.65
CA LEU A 436 -7.67 12.37 0.66
C LEU A 436 -6.63 12.96 -0.30
N ALA A 437 -5.42 13.29 0.18
CA ALA A 437 -4.37 13.89 -0.64
C ALA A 437 -3.61 12.88 -1.51
N TYR A 438 -3.34 11.68 -1.00
CA TYR A 438 -2.44 10.72 -1.62
C TYR A 438 -3.05 9.35 -1.91
N GLY A 439 -4.21 9.02 -1.34
CA GLY A 439 -4.75 7.65 -1.39
C GLY A 439 -4.05 6.72 -0.39
N PHE A 440 -3.49 7.29 0.67
CA PHE A 440 -2.88 6.56 1.78
C PHE A 440 -3.94 5.84 2.60
N ILE A 441 -3.76 4.54 2.85
CA ILE A 441 -4.69 3.75 3.66
C ILE A 441 -4.04 3.35 4.98
N ASP A 442 -2.79 2.89 4.93
CA ASP A 442 -2.14 2.31 6.08
C ASP A 442 -0.62 2.44 6.01
N SER A 443 0.01 2.64 7.16
CA SER A 443 1.46 2.76 7.28
C SER A 443 2.20 1.49 6.85
N ASP A 444 1.62 0.30 7.02
CA ASP A 444 2.28 -0.99 6.71
C ASP A 444 2.38 -1.28 5.21
N LEU A 445 1.60 -0.57 4.39
CA LEU A 445 1.66 -0.69 2.93
C LEU A 445 2.87 0.05 2.34
N LEU A 446 3.49 0.94 3.11
CA LEU A 446 4.58 1.81 2.72
C LEU A 446 5.81 1.59 3.61
N SER A 447 6.98 2.02 3.14
CA SER A 447 8.16 2.07 4.01
C SER A 447 8.09 3.27 4.97
N PRO A 448 8.77 3.22 6.13
CA PRO A 448 8.79 4.35 7.08
C PRO A 448 9.24 5.68 6.47
N ARG A 449 10.20 5.64 5.54
CA ARG A 449 10.67 6.82 4.81
C ARG A 449 9.61 7.37 3.86
N GLN A 450 8.87 6.51 3.18
CA GLN A 450 7.78 6.93 2.30
C GLN A 450 6.65 7.57 3.11
N THR A 451 6.22 6.95 4.21
CA THR A 451 5.17 7.48 5.10
C THR A 451 5.55 8.86 5.64
N TYR A 452 6.78 9.01 6.14
CA TYR A 452 7.30 10.31 6.58
C TYR A 452 7.39 11.33 5.45
N GLY A 453 7.86 10.90 4.27
CA GLY A 453 7.92 11.74 3.09
C GLY A 453 6.56 12.25 2.63
N LEU A 454 5.51 11.43 2.74
CA LEU A 454 4.14 11.86 2.43
C LEU A 454 3.60 12.82 3.51
N TYR A 455 3.81 12.51 4.78
CA TYR A 455 3.36 13.35 5.90
C TYR A 455 3.95 14.76 5.84
N THR A 456 5.27 14.87 5.73
CA THR A 456 5.97 16.17 5.66
C THR A 456 5.59 16.99 4.43
N MET A 457 5.07 16.34 3.39
CA MET A 457 4.66 17.01 2.18
C MET A 457 3.22 17.51 2.23
N LEU A 458 2.37 17.05 3.17
CA LEU A 458 0.97 17.47 3.32
C LEU A 458 0.81 18.99 3.26
N ASP A 459 1.64 19.71 4.02
CA ASP A 459 1.56 21.16 4.16
C ASP A 459 1.90 21.92 2.87
N LYS A 460 2.62 21.28 1.94
CA LYS A 460 2.94 21.86 0.63
C LYS A 460 1.78 21.80 -0.35
N PHE A 461 0.80 20.93 -0.12
CA PHE A 461 -0.39 20.81 -0.96
C PHE A 461 -1.58 21.60 -0.44
N THR A 462 -1.45 22.27 0.71
CA THR A 462 -2.53 23.04 1.36
C THR A 462 -2.74 24.41 0.70
N PHE A 463 -1.71 25.01 0.10
CA PHE A 463 -1.81 26.29 -0.60
C PHE A 463 -2.46 26.12 -1.98
N ALA A 464 -3.79 26.23 -2.03
CA ALA A 464 -4.52 26.38 -3.28
C ALA A 464 -4.15 27.73 -3.92
N ARG A 465 -3.41 27.71 -5.02
CA ARG A 465 -3.35 28.86 -5.95
C ARG A 465 -4.58 28.83 -6.85
N GLU A 466 -4.99 29.98 -7.39
CA GLU A 466 -6.28 30.19 -8.10
C GLU A 466 -6.67 29.15 -9.18
N ASN A 467 -5.72 28.37 -9.70
CA ASN A 467 -5.96 27.36 -10.73
C ASN A 467 -5.32 25.99 -10.49
N ILE A 468 -4.77 25.70 -9.29
CA ILE A 468 -4.16 24.41 -8.97
C ILE A 468 -4.84 23.83 -7.74
N TYR A 469 -5.41 22.64 -7.88
CA TYR A 469 -6.24 22.00 -6.87
C TYR A 469 -5.70 20.61 -6.52
N SER A 470 -5.65 20.28 -5.23
CA SER A 470 -5.66 18.88 -4.80
C SER A 470 -7.04 18.27 -5.08
N MET A 471 -7.13 16.94 -5.24
CA MET A 471 -8.42 16.28 -5.43
C MET A 471 -9.39 16.59 -4.28
N LYS A 472 -8.88 16.63 -3.04
CA LYS A 472 -9.61 17.08 -1.85
C LYS A 472 -10.25 18.45 -2.06
N ASN A 473 -9.45 19.47 -2.39
CA ASN A 473 -9.92 20.85 -2.55
C ASN A 473 -10.84 21.01 -3.77
N TRP A 474 -10.59 20.24 -4.83
CA TRP A 474 -11.42 20.20 -6.03
C TRP A 474 -12.83 19.70 -5.70
N LEU A 475 -12.94 18.58 -5.00
CA LEU A 475 -14.23 17.99 -4.61
C LEU A 475 -14.94 18.86 -3.57
N GLU A 476 -14.22 19.49 -2.64
CA GLU A 476 -14.80 20.49 -1.71
C GLU A 476 -15.48 21.64 -2.48
N LYS A 477 -14.85 22.18 -3.53
CA LYS A 477 -15.45 23.23 -4.36
C LYS A 477 -16.68 22.78 -5.15
N ILE A 478 -16.75 21.50 -5.52
CA ILE A 478 -17.93 20.93 -6.20
C ILE A 478 -19.08 20.74 -5.20
N ILE A 479 -18.77 20.29 -3.99
CA ILE A 479 -19.77 20.14 -2.91
C ILE A 479 -20.39 21.50 -2.57
N ILE A 480 -19.58 22.56 -2.47
CA ILE A 480 -20.02 23.93 -2.15
C ILE A 480 -20.67 24.65 -3.35
N ASP A 481 -20.67 24.05 -4.54
CA ASP A 481 -21.22 24.62 -5.79
C ASP A 481 -20.45 25.84 -6.34
N GLU A 482 -19.18 26.00 -5.98
CA GLU A 482 -18.33 27.06 -6.56
C GLU A 482 -17.87 26.71 -7.98
N ILE A 483 -17.73 25.41 -8.27
CA ILE A 483 -17.29 24.89 -9.57
C ILE A 483 -18.24 23.78 -10.01
N SER A 484 -18.71 23.86 -11.26
CA SER A 484 -19.58 22.84 -11.83
C SER A 484 -18.83 21.51 -12.09
N PRO A 485 -19.49 20.34 -11.97
CA PRO A 485 -18.86 19.05 -12.28
C PRO A 485 -18.33 18.95 -13.72
N SER A 486 -17.39 18.03 -13.92
CA SER A 486 -16.72 17.74 -15.19
C SER A 486 -17.67 17.14 -16.21
N ILE A 487 -17.38 17.24 -17.50
CA ILE A 487 -18.10 16.43 -18.49
C ILE A 487 -17.82 14.95 -18.23
N ASN A 488 -18.81 14.08 -18.51
CA ASN A 488 -18.58 12.65 -18.49
C ASN A 488 -17.79 12.17 -19.72
N GLU A 489 -17.45 10.89 -19.78
CA GLU A 489 -16.68 10.29 -20.90
C GLU A 489 -17.37 10.43 -22.27
N LEU A 490 -18.69 10.66 -22.29
CA LEU A 490 -19.48 10.86 -23.50
C LEU A 490 -19.59 12.35 -23.91
N GLY A 491 -18.97 13.26 -23.16
CA GLY A 491 -19.02 14.70 -23.41
C GLY A 491 -20.31 15.38 -22.95
N VAL A 492 -21.10 14.73 -22.08
CA VAL A 492 -22.34 15.28 -21.52
C VAL A 492 -22.03 16.03 -20.23
N THR A 493 -22.53 17.26 -20.13
CA THR A 493 -22.43 18.13 -18.95
C THR A 493 -23.39 17.69 -17.85
N TYR A 494 -23.07 17.93 -16.58
CA TYR A 494 -23.93 17.59 -15.45
C TYR A 494 -25.37 18.14 -15.58
N ASP A 495 -25.53 19.40 -15.99
CA ASP A 495 -26.86 20.01 -16.18
C ASP A 495 -27.72 19.27 -17.22
N LYS A 496 -27.08 18.68 -18.24
CA LYS A 496 -27.76 17.88 -19.25
C LYS A 496 -28.10 16.50 -18.71
N PHE A 497 -27.16 15.90 -17.97
CA PHE A 497 -27.37 14.62 -17.31
C PHE A 497 -28.58 14.65 -16.38
N ILE A 498 -28.69 15.65 -15.50
CA ILE A 498 -29.84 15.81 -14.59
C ILE A 498 -31.13 16.05 -15.38
N LYS A 499 -31.10 16.87 -16.43
CA LYS A 499 -32.27 17.11 -17.30
C LYS A 499 -32.73 15.84 -18.01
N GLU A 500 -31.83 15.07 -18.61
CA GLU A 500 -32.13 13.81 -19.28
C GLU A 500 -32.66 12.77 -18.29
N GLN A 501 -32.07 12.68 -17.10
CA GLN A 501 -32.53 11.78 -16.05
C GLN A 501 -33.93 12.16 -15.55
N SER A 502 -34.21 13.46 -15.40
CA SER A 502 -35.56 13.97 -15.04
C SER A 502 -36.61 13.70 -16.12
N GLN A 503 -36.22 13.72 -17.41
CA GLN A 503 -37.11 13.43 -18.53
C GLN A 503 -37.36 11.93 -18.72
N MET A 504 -36.34 11.09 -18.52
CA MET A 504 -36.44 9.62 -18.57
C MET A 504 -37.29 9.08 -17.41
N ASN A 505 -37.22 9.71 -16.22
CA ASN A 505 -37.93 9.28 -15.01
C ASN A 505 -39.26 10.01 -14.79
N ALA A 506 -39.97 10.41 -15.84
CA ALA A 506 -41.30 11.02 -15.74
C ALA A 506 -42.31 10.05 -15.07
N GLY A 507 -42.34 10.03 -13.74
CA GLY A 507 -43.18 9.15 -12.90
C GLY A 507 -42.54 8.59 -11.62
N ARG A 508 -41.22 8.69 -11.43
CA ARG A 508 -40.53 8.36 -10.15
C ARG A 508 -39.52 9.44 -9.81
N ASN A 509 -39.48 9.86 -8.55
CA ASN A 509 -38.62 10.91 -7.98
C ASN A 509 -37.30 11.09 -8.77
N SER A 510 -37.22 12.15 -9.59
CA SER A 510 -35.94 12.61 -10.12
C SER A 510 -35.03 12.92 -8.95
N GLU A 511 -33.80 12.41 -8.93
CA GLU A 511 -32.85 12.81 -7.90
C GLU A 511 -32.66 14.33 -7.99
N PRO A 512 -32.97 15.09 -6.93
CA PRO A 512 -32.77 16.53 -6.93
C PRO A 512 -31.28 16.84 -7.07
N ASP A 513 -30.95 17.98 -7.68
CA ASP A 513 -29.60 18.51 -7.63
C ASP A 513 -29.22 18.75 -6.16
N THR A 514 -28.38 17.88 -5.64
CA THR A 514 -27.88 17.88 -4.27
C THR A 514 -26.37 17.87 -4.27
N GLU A 515 -25.78 18.32 -3.16
CA GLU A 515 -24.34 18.24 -2.92
C GLU A 515 -23.80 16.82 -3.18
N ARG A 516 -24.57 15.79 -2.78
CA ARG A 516 -24.22 14.38 -2.94
C ARG A 516 -24.31 13.91 -4.39
N SER A 517 -25.32 14.31 -5.15
CA SER A 517 -25.45 13.92 -6.57
C SER A 517 -24.34 14.53 -7.43
N ARG A 518 -23.90 15.76 -7.14
CA ARG A 518 -22.75 16.39 -7.82
C ARG A 518 -21.44 15.68 -7.51
N LEU A 519 -21.21 15.39 -6.23
CA LEU A 519 -20.04 14.67 -5.77
C LEU A 519 -19.95 13.28 -6.41
N HIS A 520 -21.05 12.52 -6.34
CA HIS A 520 -21.12 11.18 -6.91
C HIS A 520 -20.85 11.18 -8.42
N PHE A 521 -21.40 12.16 -9.14
CA PHE A 521 -21.18 12.31 -10.57
C PHE A 521 -19.70 12.62 -10.90
N GLU A 522 -19.06 13.51 -10.14
CA GLU A 522 -17.64 13.83 -10.36
C GLU A 522 -16.74 12.62 -10.06
N ILE A 523 -17.00 11.91 -8.97
CA ILE A 523 -16.21 10.75 -8.54
C ILE A 523 -16.34 9.61 -9.55
N SER A 524 -17.57 9.30 -9.94
CA SER A 524 -17.88 8.18 -10.85
C SER A 524 -17.34 8.39 -12.26
N ASN A 525 -17.26 9.64 -12.72
CA ASN A 525 -16.81 9.97 -14.07
C ASN A 525 -15.35 10.42 -14.08
N MET A 526 -15.07 11.65 -13.64
CA MET A 526 -13.75 12.25 -13.82
C MET A 526 -12.72 11.57 -12.90
N PHE A 527 -12.99 11.47 -11.60
CA PHE A 527 -11.98 11.03 -10.64
C PHE A 527 -11.56 9.57 -10.89
N ARG A 528 -12.52 8.65 -10.97
CA ARG A 528 -12.27 7.22 -11.17
C ARG A 528 -11.48 6.94 -12.45
N THR A 529 -11.89 7.54 -13.57
CA THR A 529 -11.22 7.33 -14.85
C THR A 529 -9.84 7.98 -14.86
N SER A 530 -9.72 9.18 -14.31
CA SER A 530 -8.47 9.92 -14.25
C SER A 530 -7.43 9.23 -13.38
N HIS A 531 -7.83 8.72 -12.21
CA HIS A 531 -6.96 7.93 -11.33
C HIS A 531 -6.37 6.72 -12.05
N ARG A 532 -7.21 5.96 -12.75
CA ARG A 532 -6.79 4.81 -13.57
C ARG A 532 -5.88 5.20 -14.72
N VAL A 533 -6.13 6.30 -15.42
CA VAL A 533 -5.31 6.73 -16.56
C VAL A 533 -3.96 7.27 -16.10
N CYS A 534 -3.94 8.06 -15.03
CA CYS A 534 -2.72 8.68 -14.51
C CYS A 534 -1.74 7.66 -13.93
N SER A 535 -2.22 6.57 -13.30
CA SER A 535 -1.37 5.49 -12.80
C SER A 535 -0.53 4.81 -13.91
N GLY A 536 -1.01 4.84 -15.16
CA GLY A 536 -0.31 4.30 -16.32
C GLY A 536 -0.37 2.77 -16.46
N GLN A 537 -0.89 2.06 -15.45
CA GLN A 537 -1.00 0.61 -15.42
C GLN A 537 -2.45 0.17 -15.71
N TYR A 538 -2.81 0.04 -16.99
CA TYR A 538 -4.19 -0.29 -17.39
C TYR A 538 -4.63 -1.71 -17.01
N ILE A 539 -3.73 -2.68 -17.09
CA ILE A 539 -4.02 -4.10 -16.78
C ILE A 539 -3.87 -4.37 -15.29
N ALA A 540 -2.90 -3.72 -14.65
CA ALA A 540 -2.51 -3.90 -13.24
C ALA A 540 -3.07 -2.80 -12.33
N TYR A 541 -4.22 -2.19 -12.66
CA TYR A 541 -4.68 -1.01 -11.92
C TYR A 541 -5.05 -1.32 -10.46
N PHE A 542 -4.44 -0.57 -9.54
CA PHE A 542 -4.73 -0.60 -8.11
C PHE A 542 -4.72 0.83 -7.54
N PRO A 543 -5.75 1.24 -6.78
CA PRO A 543 -5.92 2.63 -6.37
C PRO A 543 -5.13 3.03 -5.12
N VAL A 544 -4.59 2.05 -4.39
CA VAL A 544 -3.88 2.25 -3.12
C VAL A 544 -2.38 2.41 -3.36
N LEU A 545 -1.74 3.29 -2.59
CA LEU A 545 -0.29 3.42 -2.58
C LEU A 545 0.35 2.22 -1.88
N CYS A 546 1.30 1.59 -2.57
CA CYS A 546 2.10 0.49 -2.04
C CYS A 546 3.59 0.80 -2.18
N ASN A 547 4.42 0.17 -1.36
CA ASN A 547 5.88 0.33 -1.37
C ASN A 547 6.49 0.15 -2.78
N ASP A 548 6.00 -0.82 -3.55
CA ASP A 548 6.49 -1.12 -4.90
C ASP A 548 6.13 -0.05 -5.95
N THR A 549 5.15 0.81 -5.66
CA THR A 549 4.60 1.78 -6.63
C THR A 549 5.28 3.15 -6.57
N ILE A 550 5.98 3.45 -5.48
CA ILE A 550 6.60 4.77 -5.24
C ILE A 550 8.07 4.64 -4.84
N PRO A 551 8.96 5.52 -5.32
CA PRO A 551 10.35 5.56 -4.84
C PRO A 551 10.45 5.90 -3.34
N GLU A 552 11.56 5.56 -2.69
CA GLU A 552 11.80 5.92 -1.29
C GLU A 552 11.79 7.44 -1.05
N ASP A 553 12.40 8.22 -1.95
CA ASP A 553 12.45 9.68 -1.83
C ASP A 553 11.22 10.34 -2.47
N ILE A 554 10.17 10.49 -1.67
CA ILE A 554 8.91 11.13 -2.05
C ILE A 554 9.11 12.56 -2.54
N ARG A 555 10.08 13.30 -1.99
CA ARG A 555 10.30 14.72 -2.34
C ARG A 555 10.69 14.90 -3.79
N ARG A 556 11.41 13.92 -4.36
CA ARG A 556 11.83 13.93 -5.76
C ARG A 556 10.67 13.71 -6.73
N VAL A 557 9.72 12.87 -6.36
CA VAL A 557 8.57 12.50 -7.20
C VAL A 557 7.32 13.32 -6.95
N ALA A 558 7.25 14.05 -5.85
CA ALA A 558 6.10 14.88 -5.55
C ALA A 558 5.89 16.01 -6.58
N VAL A 559 4.64 16.14 -7.01
CA VAL A 559 4.18 17.17 -7.93
C VAL A 559 3.55 18.31 -7.13
N THR A 560 4.38 19.13 -6.49
CA THR A 560 3.88 20.25 -5.69
C THR A 560 3.27 21.35 -6.58
N PRO A 561 2.37 22.20 -6.04
CA PRO A 561 1.84 23.34 -6.77
C PRO A 561 2.93 24.27 -7.33
N GLU A 562 4.04 24.47 -6.61
CA GLU A 562 5.17 25.29 -7.08
C GLU A 562 5.86 24.67 -8.30
N ARG A 563 6.03 23.35 -8.32
CA ARG A 563 6.64 22.63 -9.44
C ARG A 563 5.77 22.74 -10.68
N LEU A 564 4.45 22.59 -10.55
CA LEU A 564 3.51 22.80 -11.64
C LEU A 564 3.50 24.24 -12.13
N GLN A 565 3.51 25.21 -11.22
CA GLN A 565 3.58 26.63 -11.58
C GLN A 565 4.84 26.97 -12.37
N LYS A 566 5.99 26.38 -11.98
CA LYS A 566 7.24 26.49 -12.74
C LYS A 566 7.07 25.90 -14.13
N SER A 567 6.50 24.70 -14.26
CA SER A 567 6.22 24.07 -15.56
C SER A 567 5.26 24.88 -16.43
N VAL A 568 4.21 25.51 -15.86
CA VAL A 568 3.31 26.43 -16.57
C VAL A 568 4.05 27.69 -17.03
N SER A 569 4.91 28.24 -16.18
CA SER A 569 5.69 29.45 -16.51
C SER A 569 6.70 29.17 -17.62
N GLU A 570 7.40 28.04 -17.56
CA GLU A 570 8.30 27.57 -18.62
C GLU A 570 7.54 27.32 -19.93
N LEU A 571 6.34 26.74 -19.86
CA LEU A 571 5.47 26.57 -21.03
C LEU A 571 5.10 27.94 -21.62
N LEU A 572 4.66 28.90 -20.82
CA LEU A 572 4.27 30.25 -21.26
C LEU A 572 5.46 31.10 -21.73
N GLU A 573 6.67 30.79 -21.30
CA GLU A 573 7.89 31.40 -21.84
C GLU A 573 8.17 30.92 -23.25
N ARG A 574 7.99 29.61 -23.49
CA ARG A 574 8.16 29.00 -24.81
C ARG A 574 7.01 29.37 -25.74
N ASP A 575 5.77 29.29 -25.26
CA ASP A 575 4.54 29.56 -25.98
C ASP A 575 3.56 30.36 -25.11
N PHE A 576 3.67 31.69 -25.20
CA PHE A 576 2.82 32.59 -24.44
C PHE A 576 1.35 32.57 -24.92
N SER A 577 1.10 32.09 -26.13
CA SER A 577 -0.20 32.14 -26.80
C SER A 577 -1.11 30.94 -26.51
N VAL A 578 -0.58 29.88 -25.92
CA VAL A 578 -1.26 28.58 -25.80
C VAL A 578 -2.62 28.60 -25.07
N PHE A 579 -2.79 29.51 -24.11
CA PHE A 579 -4.04 29.68 -23.35
C PHE A 579 -4.84 30.92 -23.77
N HIS A 580 -4.46 31.58 -24.86
CA HIS A 580 -5.21 32.71 -25.42
C HIS A 580 -6.22 32.20 -26.45
N ARG A 581 -7.42 32.79 -26.41
CA ARG A 581 -8.49 32.46 -27.35
C ARG A 581 -9.35 33.69 -27.67
N GLU A 582 -9.95 33.65 -28.84
CA GLU A 582 -10.84 34.67 -29.35
C GLU A 582 -12.17 34.66 -28.60
N LEU A 583 -12.45 35.71 -27.84
CA LEU A 583 -13.71 35.91 -27.14
C LEU A 583 -14.30 37.27 -27.50
N PHE A 584 -15.63 37.39 -27.43
CA PHE A 584 -16.25 38.71 -27.47
C PHE A 584 -15.88 39.48 -26.20
N TYR A 585 -15.58 40.76 -26.38
CA TYR A 585 -15.31 41.66 -25.27
C TYR A 585 -16.52 41.70 -24.30
N SER A 586 -16.22 41.48 -23.01
CA SER A 586 -17.20 41.31 -21.94
C SER A 586 -17.51 42.57 -21.14
N GLY A 587 -16.83 43.69 -21.41
CA GLY A 587 -17.00 44.93 -20.64
C GLY A 587 -18.28 45.71 -20.95
N GLU A 588 -18.53 46.75 -20.15
CA GLU A 588 -19.79 47.51 -20.18
C GLU A 588 -19.94 48.40 -21.43
N LYS A 589 -18.83 48.66 -22.13
CA LYS A 589 -18.74 49.62 -23.23
C LYS A 589 -19.36 49.10 -24.54
N GLU A 590 -20.48 49.69 -24.94
CA GLU A 590 -21.21 49.29 -26.16
C GLU A 590 -20.39 49.35 -27.45
N ILE A 591 -19.44 50.29 -27.54
CA ILE A 591 -18.57 50.48 -28.71
C ILE A 591 -17.74 49.23 -29.02
N PHE A 592 -17.40 48.44 -27.99
CA PHE A 592 -16.54 47.27 -28.11
C PHE A 592 -17.27 45.94 -27.90
N LYS A 593 -18.58 45.90 -27.58
CA LYS A 593 -19.33 44.66 -27.35
C LYS A 593 -19.30 43.64 -28.50
N LYS A 594 -19.00 44.07 -29.72
CA LYS A 594 -18.85 43.19 -30.91
C LYS A 594 -17.39 42.90 -31.28
N GLU A 595 -16.44 43.47 -30.55
CA GLU A 595 -15.02 43.26 -30.80
C GLU A 595 -14.59 41.90 -30.27
N ILE A 596 -13.78 41.20 -31.06
CA ILE A 596 -13.15 39.94 -30.69
C ILE A 596 -11.78 40.28 -30.10
N ILE A 597 -11.56 39.86 -28.86
CA ILE A 597 -10.33 40.05 -28.11
C ILE A 597 -9.65 38.71 -27.84
N MET A 598 -8.33 38.72 -27.77
CA MET A 598 -7.53 37.59 -27.34
C MET A 598 -7.37 37.61 -25.83
N LYS A 599 -8.21 36.81 -25.14
CA LYS A 599 -8.20 36.71 -23.68
C LYS A 599 -7.47 35.45 -23.24
N GLN A 600 -6.58 35.60 -22.27
CA GLN A 600 -5.91 34.46 -21.63
C GLN A 600 -6.88 33.80 -20.63
N VAL A 601 -7.07 32.49 -20.77
CA VAL A 601 -7.79 31.70 -19.77
C VAL A 601 -7.02 30.44 -19.44
N LEU A 602 -6.44 30.43 -18.25
CA LEU A 602 -5.66 29.28 -17.75
C LEU A 602 -6.58 28.09 -17.45
N PRO A 603 -6.12 26.86 -17.69
CA PRO A 603 -6.83 25.66 -17.25
C PRO A 603 -6.71 25.49 -15.73
N ASP A 604 -7.68 24.79 -15.16
CA ASP A 604 -7.60 24.27 -13.80
C ASP A 604 -6.78 22.98 -13.81
N ILE A 605 -5.77 22.92 -12.96
CA ILE A 605 -4.86 21.78 -12.83
C ILE A 605 -5.23 21.02 -11.57
N ILE A 606 -5.65 19.77 -11.71
CA ILE A 606 -6.16 18.92 -10.64
C ILE A 606 -5.12 17.83 -10.36
N LEU A 607 -4.70 17.73 -9.11
CA LEU A 607 -3.78 16.72 -8.59
C LEU A 607 -4.58 15.53 -8.04
N VAL A 608 -4.45 14.38 -8.70
CA VAL A 608 -5.13 13.14 -8.34
C VAL A 608 -4.28 12.33 -7.36
N PRO A 609 -4.86 11.75 -6.28
CA PRO A 609 -4.18 10.91 -5.28
C PRO A 609 -3.70 9.57 -5.89
N ALA A 610 -2.70 9.64 -6.76
CA ALA A 610 -2.13 8.51 -7.47
C ALA A 610 -0.63 8.73 -7.68
N ALA A 611 0.11 7.62 -7.65
CA ALA A 611 1.46 7.54 -8.20
C ALA A 611 1.39 7.07 -9.66
N GLY A 612 1.98 7.83 -10.57
CA GLY A 612 1.76 7.57 -11.98
C GLY A 612 2.75 8.23 -12.93
N THR A 613 2.68 7.82 -14.20
CA THR A 613 3.58 8.27 -15.28
C THR A 613 2.87 9.05 -16.37
N ARG A 614 1.56 9.29 -16.22
CA ARG A 614 0.75 9.96 -17.25
C ARG A 614 -0.04 11.11 -16.65
N ALA A 615 -0.13 12.19 -17.43
CA ALA A 615 -1.04 13.30 -17.18
C ALA A 615 -2.13 13.30 -18.26
N LEU A 616 -3.27 13.92 -17.98
CA LEU A 616 -4.45 13.91 -18.84
C LEU A 616 -5.03 15.32 -19.03
N MET A 617 -5.45 15.65 -20.25
CA MET A 617 -6.31 16.80 -20.53
C MET A 617 -7.73 16.25 -20.59
N TRP A 618 -8.55 16.57 -19.58
CA TRP A 618 -9.91 16.02 -19.45
C TRP A 618 -10.90 16.75 -20.34
N GLN A 619 -10.87 18.09 -20.31
CA GLN A 619 -11.72 18.94 -21.15
C GLN A 619 -11.04 20.27 -21.45
N GLU A 620 -11.28 20.80 -22.64
CA GLU A 620 -10.78 22.09 -23.11
C GLU A 620 -11.63 23.28 -22.65
N MET A 621 -12.91 23.04 -22.38
CA MET A 621 -13.90 24.02 -21.92
C MET A 621 -14.83 23.36 -20.90
N SER A 622 -15.30 24.14 -19.94
CA SER A 622 -16.31 23.72 -18.96
C SER A 622 -17.69 24.26 -19.38
N GLY A 623 -18.56 23.40 -19.88
CA GLY A 623 -19.92 23.77 -20.29
C GLY A 623 -20.00 24.44 -21.67
N VAL A 624 -20.98 25.32 -21.87
CA VAL A 624 -21.29 25.93 -23.18
C VAL A 624 -20.49 27.22 -23.42
N SER A 625 -20.02 27.87 -22.36
CA SER A 625 -19.32 29.14 -22.47
C SER A 625 -17.93 28.96 -23.07
N ARG A 626 -17.62 29.70 -24.14
CA ARG A 626 -16.27 29.75 -24.75
C ARG A 626 -15.23 30.35 -23.81
N ALA A 627 -15.66 31.11 -22.80
CA ALA A 627 -14.79 31.71 -21.80
C ALA A 627 -14.44 30.78 -20.63
N SER A 628 -15.01 29.56 -20.61
CA SER A 628 -14.85 28.60 -19.50
C SER A 628 -13.48 27.91 -19.46
N ARG A 629 -13.02 27.58 -18.27
CA ARG A 629 -11.68 27.02 -18.03
C ARG A 629 -11.62 25.54 -18.48
N GLY A 630 -10.48 25.11 -19.01
CA GLY A 630 -10.19 23.70 -19.27
C GLY A 630 -9.71 22.98 -18.00
N ARG A 631 -9.56 21.65 -18.05
CA ARG A 631 -9.11 20.83 -16.91
C ARG A 631 -7.94 19.93 -17.28
N PHE A 632 -6.82 20.15 -16.63
CA PHE A 632 -5.63 19.32 -16.72
C PHE A 632 -5.51 18.49 -15.45
N ILE A 633 -5.05 17.27 -15.58
CA ILE A 633 -5.01 16.30 -14.50
C ILE A 633 -3.61 15.72 -14.42
N PHE A 634 -3.03 15.81 -13.23
CA PHE A 634 -1.71 15.29 -12.91
C PHE A 634 -1.80 14.32 -11.73
N PRO A 635 -1.00 13.24 -11.71
CA PRO A 635 -0.81 12.46 -10.50
C PRO A 635 -0.06 13.31 -9.46
N VAL A 636 -0.39 13.13 -8.18
CA VAL A 636 0.32 13.79 -7.06
C VAL A 636 1.79 13.34 -6.98
N LEU A 637 2.09 12.10 -7.40
CA LEU A 637 3.44 11.55 -7.42
C LEU A 637 3.80 11.09 -8.84
N THR A 638 4.93 11.56 -9.37
CA THR A 638 5.46 11.12 -10.67
C THR A 638 6.98 11.18 -10.73
N SER A 639 7.57 10.14 -11.33
CA SER A 639 9.01 10.11 -11.66
C SER A 639 9.32 10.81 -13.00
N GLU A 640 8.29 11.17 -13.75
CA GLU A 640 8.42 11.78 -15.07
C GLU A 640 8.68 13.30 -15.00
N ASP A 641 9.10 13.87 -16.13
CA ASP A 641 9.29 15.31 -16.26
C ASP A 641 7.94 16.04 -16.36
N THR A 642 7.60 16.79 -15.31
CA THR A 642 6.36 17.58 -15.21
C THR A 642 6.27 18.66 -16.29
N THR A 643 7.39 19.25 -16.71
CA THR A 643 7.41 20.23 -17.81
C THR A 643 7.11 19.55 -19.14
N LEU A 644 7.66 18.35 -19.37
CA LEU A 644 7.36 17.57 -20.57
C LEU A 644 5.89 17.15 -20.63
N MET A 645 5.35 16.68 -19.51
CA MET A 645 3.92 16.36 -19.39
C MET A 645 3.06 17.57 -19.70
N MET A 646 3.39 18.73 -19.12
CA MET A 646 2.69 20.00 -19.36
C MET A 646 2.70 20.40 -20.84
N ILE A 647 3.84 20.26 -21.53
CA ILE A 647 3.96 20.52 -22.98
C ILE A 647 3.05 19.60 -23.79
N LYS A 648 3.01 18.30 -23.47
CA LYS A 648 2.14 17.34 -24.16
C LYS A 648 0.66 17.68 -23.97
N LEU A 649 0.25 17.99 -22.73
CA LEU A 649 -1.13 18.40 -22.45
C LEU A 649 -1.49 19.69 -23.16
N ALA A 650 -0.57 20.66 -23.19
CA ALA A 650 -0.78 21.93 -23.89
C ALA A 650 -0.97 21.75 -25.41
N GLY A 651 -0.23 20.82 -26.03
CA GLY A 651 -0.45 20.45 -27.44
C GLY A 651 -1.83 19.84 -27.68
N GLN A 652 -2.26 18.91 -26.84
CA GLN A 652 -3.60 18.31 -26.92
C GLN A 652 -4.69 19.36 -26.71
N PHE A 653 -4.53 20.19 -25.68
CA PHE A 653 -5.45 21.28 -25.34
C PHE A 653 -5.59 22.25 -26.49
N ARG A 654 -4.49 22.67 -27.13
CA ARG A 654 -4.54 23.62 -28.24
C ARG A 654 -5.29 23.07 -29.44
N TRP A 655 -5.05 21.80 -29.77
CA TRP A 655 -5.76 21.12 -30.84
C TRP A 655 -7.27 21.06 -30.56
N GLU A 656 -7.63 20.61 -29.36
CA GLU A 656 -9.03 20.42 -28.96
C GLU A 656 -9.77 21.76 -28.80
N LEU A 657 -9.12 22.76 -28.20
CA LEU A 657 -9.66 24.10 -28.08
C LEU A 657 -9.94 24.72 -29.47
N CYS A 658 -9.00 24.59 -30.41
CA CYS A 658 -9.21 25.09 -31.76
C CYS A 658 -10.38 24.37 -32.46
N ARG A 659 -10.45 23.04 -32.31
CA ARG A 659 -11.55 22.23 -32.84
C ARG A 659 -12.90 22.67 -32.28
N SER A 660 -13.00 22.84 -30.97
CA SER A 660 -14.25 23.23 -30.28
C SER A 660 -14.65 24.68 -30.56
N MET A 661 -13.70 25.60 -30.70
CA MET A 661 -13.97 27.00 -31.07
C MET A 661 -14.49 27.14 -32.51
N MET A 662 -13.95 26.36 -33.45
CA MET A 662 -14.36 26.37 -34.86
C MET A 662 -15.64 25.57 -35.12
N GLY A 663 -16.02 24.66 -34.21
CA GLY A 663 -17.20 23.81 -34.34
C GLY A 663 -17.12 22.96 -35.62
N VAL A 664 -18.17 22.97 -36.45
CA VAL A 664 -18.24 22.18 -37.70
C VAL A 664 -17.15 22.54 -38.71
N ARG A 665 -16.58 23.75 -38.62
CA ARG A 665 -15.60 24.29 -39.58
C ARG A 665 -14.15 23.96 -39.25
N TRP A 666 -13.90 23.09 -38.27
CA TRP A 666 -12.54 22.78 -37.80
C TRP A 666 -11.62 22.19 -38.88
N ASN A 667 -12.19 21.51 -39.89
CA ASN A 667 -11.46 20.90 -41.01
C ASN A 667 -11.74 21.59 -42.36
N ASP A 668 -12.27 22.82 -42.34
CA ASP A 668 -12.57 23.57 -43.57
C ASP A 668 -11.36 24.43 -43.96
N ILE A 669 -10.78 24.14 -45.13
CA ILE A 669 -9.61 24.84 -45.69
C ILE A 669 -9.92 26.32 -45.95
N SER A 670 -11.18 26.69 -46.13
CA SER A 670 -11.62 28.08 -46.34
C SER A 670 -11.30 28.97 -45.13
N TYR A 671 -11.20 28.38 -43.93
CA TYR A 671 -10.86 29.07 -42.70
C TYR A 671 -9.40 28.78 -42.34
N ASN A 672 -8.60 29.83 -42.19
CA ASN A 672 -7.20 29.74 -41.81
C ASN A 672 -7.05 29.49 -40.29
N CYS A 673 -7.31 28.26 -39.84
CA CYS A 673 -7.16 27.85 -38.45
C CYS A 673 -6.13 26.72 -38.31
N LEU A 674 -5.62 26.51 -37.09
CA LEU A 674 -4.58 25.53 -36.84
C LEU A 674 -4.98 24.12 -37.30
N THR A 675 -6.19 23.69 -36.96
CA THR A 675 -6.65 22.33 -37.25
C THR A 675 -6.89 22.11 -38.74
N SER A 676 -7.43 23.09 -39.48
CA SER A 676 -7.70 22.95 -40.92
C SER A 676 -6.40 22.91 -41.72
N VAL A 677 -5.47 23.83 -41.44
CA VAL A 677 -4.17 23.88 -42.15
C VAL A 677 -3.34 22.65 -41.83
N TYR A 678 -3.34 22.17 -40.58
CA TYR A 678 -2.58 20.98 -40.21
C TYR A 678 -3.20 19.69 -40.76
N ALA A 679 -4.54 19.58 -40.79
CA ALA A 679 -5.22 18.45 -41.43
C ALA A 679 -4.95 18.40 -42.94
N ASP A 680 -5.07 19.53 -43.64
CA ASP A 680 -4.72 19.63 -45.07
C ASP A 680 -3.26 19.27 -45.34
N TYR A 681 -2.34 19.68 -44.46
CA TYR A 681 -0.94 19.26 -44.53
C TYR A 681 -0.79 17.73 -44.45
N ILE A 682 -1.46 17.07 -43.50
CA ILE A 682 -1.41 15.61 -43.35
C ILE A 682 -2.09 14.88 -44.52
N ASP A 683 -3.10 15.47 -45.16
CA ASP A 683 -3.77 14.86 -46.31
C ASP A 683 -2.98 15.05 -47.62
N THR A 684 -2.32 16.20 -47.78
CA THR A 684 -1.66 16.60 -49.04
C THR A 684 -0.15 16.32 -49.07
N TYR A 685 0.48 15.88 -47.97
CA TYR A 685 1.94 15.71 -47.86
C TYR A 685 2.57 14.89 -48.99
N ARG A 686 1.85 13.89 -49.54
CA ARG A 686 2.35 13.05 -50.65
C ARG A 686 2.61 13.88 -51.92
N LYS A 687 1.74 14.84 -52.20
CA LYS A 687 1.77 15.71 -53.41
C LYS A 687 2.64 16.96 -53.21
N ASN A 688 3.01 17.29 -51.98
CA ASN A 688 3.79 18.49 -51.69
C ASN A 688 5.23 18.39 -52.28
N LYS A 689 5.61 19.38 -53.09
CA LYS A 689 6.94 19.46 -53.74
C LYS A 689 8.03 19.97 -52.80
N ASN A 690 7.66 20.62 -51.70
CA ASN A 690 8.60 21.20 -50.73
C ASN A 690 9.16 20.16 -49.74
N LEU A 691 8.63 18.92 -49.74
CA LEU A 691 9.05 17.84 -48.86
C LEU A 691 9.98 16.87 -49.59
N THR A 692 11.11 16.52 -48.96
CA THR A 692 12.03 15.49 -49.45
C THR A 692 11.40 14.09 -49.35
N PRO A 693 11.85 13.10 -50.15
CA PRO A 693 11.31 11.73 -50.06
C PRO A 693 11.47 11.12 -48.66
N GLU A 694 12.56 11.40 -47.96
CA GLU A 694 12.79 10.95 -46.58
C GLU A 694 11.79 11.59 -45.61
N ALA A 695 11.49 12.88 -45.78
CA ALA A 695 10.50 13.59 -44.95
C ALA A 695 9.09 13.00 -45.16
N LYS A 696 8.72 12.65 -46.39
CA LYS A 696 7.43 12.00 -46.69
C LYS A 696 7.31 10.63 -46.03
N GLU A 697 8.38 9.84 -46.03
CA GLU A 697 8.38 8.54 -45.37
C GLU A 697 8.31 8.68 -43.84
N SER A 698 9.02 9.65 -43.26
CA SER A 698 8.92 9.96 -41.82
C SER A 698 7.48 10.33 -41.40
N ILE A 699 6.79 11.17 -42.17
CA ILE A 699 5.38 11.52 -41.93
C ILE A 699 4.49 10.28 -42.02
N ARG A 700 4.72 9.40 -43.02
CA ARG A 700 3.97 8.15 -43.16
C ARG A 700 4.15 7.25 -41.93
N LEU A 701 5.36 7.13 -41.41
CA LEU A 701 5.67 6.37 -40.20
C LEU A 701 5.02 6.99 -38.95
N GLN A 702 5.01 8.31 -38.84
CA GLN A 702 4.35 9.03 -37.74
C GLN A 702 2.84 8.83 -37.75
N ILE A 703 2.19 8.93 -38.92
CA ILE A 703 0.75 8.65 -39.09
C ILE A 703 0.43 7.22 -38.66
N LYS A 704 1.25 6.25 -39.09
CA LYS A 704 1.10 4.85 -38.69
C LYS A 704 1.27 4.66 -37.18
N ARG A 705 2.27 5.30 -36.57
CA ARG A 705 2.55 5.20 -35.12
C ARG A 705 1.40 5.72 -34.27
N HIS A 706 0.71 6.76 -34.73
CA HIS A 706 -0.39 7.39 -33.99
C HIS A 706 -1.78 6.95 -34.46
N ASN A 707 -1.90 5.85 -35.21
CA ASN A 707 -3.17 5.31 -35.70
C ASN A 707 -4.04 6.35 -36.44
N ASN A 708 -3.42 7.20 -37.26
CA ASN A 708 -4.08 8.28 -37.99
C ASN A 708 -4.84 9.31 -37.11
N ASN A 709 -4.54 9.37 -35.81
CA ASN A 709 -5.14 10.36 -34.92
C ASN A 709 -4.41 11.70 -35.05
N LEU A 710 -5.01 12.64 -35.79
CA LEU A 710 -4.45 13.98 -36.05
C LEU A 710 -4.02 14.72 -34.79
N ARG A 711 -4.79 14.63 -33.70
CA ARG A 711 -4.45 15.26 -32.42
C ARG A 711 -3.12 14.74 -31.87
N ASN A 712 -2.92 13.42 -31.89
CA ASN A 712 -1.71 12.81 -31.35
C ASN A 712 -0.49 13.10 -32.24
N ILE A 713 -0.69 13.14 -33.56
CA ILE A 713 0.35 13.51 -34.53
C ILE A 713 0.78 14.97 -34.29
N PHE A 714 -0.18 15.89 -34.22
CA PHE A 714 0.07 17.30 -33.90
C PHE A 714 0.78 17.47 -32.56
N THR A 715 0.33 16.76 -31.53
CA THR A 715 0.93 16.84 -30.18
C THR A 715 2.40 16.41 -30.21
N SER A 716 2.75 15.38 -30.98
CA SER A 716 4.14 14.94 -31.16
C SER A 716 4.98 16.03 -31.83
N ASP A 717 4.46 16.68 -32.88
CA ASP A 717 5.18 17.77 -33.55
C ASP A 717 5.31 19.01 -32.67
N TYR A 718 4.26 19.34 -31.90
CA TYR A 718 4.26 20.43 -30.94
C TYR A 718 5.27 20.21 -29.81
N GLU A 719 5.41 18.96 -29.34
CA GLU A 719 6.46 18.61 -28.37
C GLU A 719 7.85 18.88 -28.97
N LEU A 720 8.11 18.45 -30.21
CA LEU A 720 9.40 18.69 -30.87
C LEU A 720 9.65 20.19 -31.11
N TRP A 721 8.61 20.95 -31.42
CA TRP A 721 8.65 22.40 -31.58
C TRP A 721 9.16 23.09 -30.31
N LEU A 722 8.55 22.79 -29.16
CA LEU A 722 8.92 23.41 -27.89
C LEU A 722 10.23 22.86 -27.28
N ARG A 723 10.60 21.61 -27.58
CA ARG A 723 11.81 20.99 -26.99
C ARG A 723 13.09 21.22 -27.78
N TYR A 724 13.00 21.32 -29.11
CA TYR A 724 14.20 21.37 -29.96
C TYR A 724 14.27 22.65 -30.77
N GLU A 725 13.19 23.01 -31.48
CA GLU A 725 13.19 24.18 -32.36
C GLU A 725 13.26 25.48 -31.55
N TYR A 726 12.68 25.51 -30.35
CA TYR A 726 12.88 26.60 -29.39
C TYR A 726 14.37 26.83 -29.11
N PHE A 727 15.19 25.79 -28.93
CA PHE A 727 16.64 25.93 -28.74
C PHE A 727 17.44 26.08 -30.04
N GLY A 728 16.77 26.16 -31.20
CA GLY A 728 17.41 26.28 -32.52
C GLY A 728 17.86 24.96 -33.14
N SER A 729 17.52 23.82 -32.53
CA SER A 729 17.79 22.49 -33.08
C SER A 729 16.70 22.10 -34.08
N ARG A 730 17.09 21.86 -35.33
CA ARG A 730 16.15 21.52 -36.42
C ARG A 730 15.75 20.05 -36.37
N LYS A 731 14.50 19.78 -35.96
CA LYS A 731 13.92 18.42 -35.93
C LYS A 731 12.66 18.31 -36.78
N LEU A 732 11.94 19.42 -36.98
CA LEU A 732 10.73 19.46 -37.79
C LEU A 732 11.04 19.74 -39.27
N ASN A 733 10.15 19.30 -40.15
CA ASN A 733 10.25 19.64 -41.57
C ASN A 733 9.84 21.11 -41.81
N ARG A 734 10.07 21.61 -43.04
CA ARG A 734 9.81 23.02 -43.39
C ARG A 734 8.33 23.41 -43.22
N GLU A 735 7.41 22.54 -43.62
CA GLU A 735 5.97 22.81 -43.62
C GLU A 735 5.40 22.85 -42.21
N VAL A 736 5.70 21.84 -41.38
CA VAL A 736 5.28 21.81 -39.96
C VAL A 736 5.87 23.01 -39.22
N ARG A 737 7.13 23.36 -39.48
CA ARG A 737 7.75 24.56 -38.89
C ARG A 737 6.98 25.83 -39.26
N ALA A 738 6.52 25.97 -40.51
CA ALA A 738 5.74 27.13 -40.92
C ALA A 738 4.38 27.18 -40.20
N ILE A 739 3.68 26.04 -40.09
CA ILE A 739 2.41 25.93 -39.37
C ILE A 739 2.60 26.28 -37.88
N MET A 740 3.61 25.69 -37.23
CA MET A 740 3.91 25.96 -35.83
C MET A 740 4.31 27.43 -35.60
N TYR A 741 5.07 28.04 -36.51
CA TYR A 741 5.45 29.44 -36.39
C TYR A 741 4.24 30.37 -36.51
N GLN A 742 3.30 30.06 -37.41
CA GLN A 742 2.10 30.86 -37.62
C GLN A 742 1.11 30.76 -36.46
N PHE A 743 0.86 29.54 -35.96
CA PHE A 743 -0.20 29.29 -34.99
C PHE A 743 0.28 29.10 -33.56
N CYS A 744 1.55 28.72 -33.34
CA CYS A 744 2.19 28.51 -32.03
C CYS A 744 3.48 29.36 -31.90
N PRO A 745 3.41 30.69 -32.05
CA PRO A 745 4.59 31.54 -32.12
C PRO A 745 5.33 31.61 -30.77
N PHE A 746 6.66 31.48 -30.80
CA PHE A 746 7.51 31.81 -29.64
C PHE A 746 7.49 33.30 -29.33
N ARG A 747 7.84 33.74 -28.12
CA ARG A 747 7.93 35.17 -27.77
C ARG A 747 8.85 35.99 -28.70
N VAL A 748 8.58 37.30 -28.84
CA VAL A 748 9.34 38.25 -29.70
C VAL A 748 10.86 38.12 -29.53
N SER A 749 11.33 38.08 -28.27
CA SER A 749 12.75 37.98 -27.94
C SER A 749 13.41 36.77 -28.59
N LYS A 750 12.71 35.63 -28.60
CA LYS A 750 13.19 34.40 -29.20
C LYS A 750 13.10 34.40 -30.71
N ARG A 751 12.00 34.92 -31.28
CA ARG A 751 11.84 35.04 -32.74
C ARG A 751 12.94 35.89 -33.37
N LYS A 752 13.35 37.00 -32.72
CA LYS A 752 14.49 37.84 -33.14
C LYS A 752 15.84 37.11 -33.13
N GLN A 753 16.01 36.06 -32.32
CA GLN A 753 17.19 35.21 -32.37
C GLN A 753 17.11 34.21 -33.52
N LEU A 754 15.94 33.58 -33.69
CA LEU A 754 15.73 32.54 -34.72
C LEU A 754 15.74 33.09 -36.14
N ILE A 755 15.35 34.36 -36.37
CA ILE A 755 15.37 34.97 -37.71
C ILE A 755 16.77 34.98 -38.35
N LYS A 756 17.83 34.95 -37.54
CA LYS A 756 19.23 34.85 -38.02
C LYS A 756 19.52 33.51 -38.69
N GLN A 757 18.72 32.49 -38.42
CA GLN A 757 18.87 31.18 -39.03
C GLN A 757 18.10 31.13 -40.37
N PRO A 758 18.72 30.64 -41.47
CA PRO A 758 18.07 30.56 -42.78
C PRO A 758 16.78 29.74 -42.81
N ALA A 759 16.60 28.79 -41.88
CA ALA A 759 15.39 27.98 -41.82
C ALA A 759 14.13 28.75 -41.35
N PHE A 760 14.31 29.93 -40.72
CA PHE A 760 13.22 30.72 -40.15
C PHE A 760 13.04 32.09 -40.83
N SER A 761 14.02 32.57 -41.61
CA SER A 761 14.01 33.93 -42.18
C SER A 761 12.75 34.23 -42.98
N ASP A 762 12.43 33.38 -43.96
CA ASP A 762 11.30 33.62 -44.87
C ASP A 762 9.96 33.54 -44.15
N ILE A 763 9.85 32.63 -43.19
CA ILE A 763 8.64 32.40 -42.39
C ILE A 763 8.42 33.59 -41.45
N ALA A 764 9.48 34.03 -40.76
CA ALA A 764 9.45 35.14 -39.81
C ALA A 764 9.06 36.47 -40.48
N ILE A 765 9.63 36.78 -41.65
CA ILE A 765 9.33 38.03 -42.38
C ILE A 765 7.86 38.10 -42.77
N ARG A 766 7.29 37.01 -43.30
CA ARG A 766 5.86 36.95 -43.66
C ARG A 766 4.98 37.17 -42.45
N PHE A 767 5.27 36.44 -41.37
CA PHE A 767 4.53 36.51 -40.12
C PHE A 767 4.58 37.92 -39.49
N GLU A 768 5.75 38.54 -39.40
CA GLU A 768 5.88 39.91 -38.87
C GLU A 768 5.10 40.94 -39.68
N ASN A 769 5.07 40.82 -41.01
CA ASN A 769 4.36 41.75 -41.87
C ASN A 769 2.84 41.65 -41.69
N GLU A 770 2.30 40.45 -41.49
CA GLU A 770 0.89 40.24 -41.17
C GLU A 770 0.53 40.82 -39.80
N ARG A 771 1.33 40.52 -38.77
CA ARG A 771 1.06 41.02 -37.41
C ARG A 771 1.19 42.53 -37.29
N LYS A 772 2.17 43.16 -37.95
CA LYS A 772 2.33 44.63 -37.98
C LYS A 772 1.09 45.35 -38.54
N LYS A 773 0.35 44.73 -39.47
CA LYS A 773 -0.91 45.31 -39.98
C LYS A 773 -1.99 45.31 -38.90
N ILE A 774 -2.17 44.18 -38.21
CA ILE A 774 -3.16 44.02 -37.13
C ILE A 774 -2.86 44.99 -35.98
N VAL A 775 -1.61 45.07 -35.52
CA VAL A 775 -1.21 45.99 -34.44
C VAL A 775 -1.51 47.44 -34.80
N ARG A 776 -1.17 47.88 -36.03
CA ARG A 776 -1.47 49.25 -36.47
C ARG A 776 -2.96 49.55 -36.54
N GLU A 777 -3.78 48.58 -36.88
CA GLU A 777 -5.24 48.73 -36.91
C GLU A 777 -5.81 48.91 -35.50
N LEU A 778 -5.39 48.05 -34.56
CA LEU A 778 -5.80 48.12 -33.16
C LEU A 778 -5.30 49.41 -32.48
N GLU A 779 -4.04 49.80 -32.69
CA GLU A 779 -3.49 51.05 -32.13
C GLU A 779 -4.26 52.28 -32.61
N LYS A 780 -4.60 52.36 -33.90
CA LYS A 780 -5.40 53.47 -34.42
C LYS A 780 -6.79 53.52 -33.79
N ARG A 781 -7.43 52.36 -33.64
CA ARG A 781 -8.77 52.25 -33.04
C ARG A 781 -8.75 52.67 -31.57
N TYR A 782 -7.80 52.14 -30.80
CA TYR A 782 -7.69 52.44 -29.37
C TYR A 782 -7.24 53.89 -29.11
N GLN A 783 -6.33 54.45 -29.93
CA GLN A 783 -5.96 55.86 -29.84
C GLN A 783 -7.11 56.80 -30.17
N HIS A 784 -7.95 56.46 -31.16
CA HIS A 784 -9.15 57.23 -31.45
C HIS A 784 -10.11 57.22 -30.25
N TYR A 785 -10.28 56.06 -29.62
CA TYR A 785 -11.09 55.92 -28.41
C TYR A 785 -10.56 56.75 -27.23
N ILE A 786 -9.25 56.69 -26.95
CA ILE A 786 -8.62 57.51 -25.90
C ILE A 786 -8.79 59.01 -26.18
N LYS A 787 -8.63 59.44 -27.43
CA LYS A 787 -8.82 60.84 -27.85
C LYS A 787 -10.26 61.35 -27.68
N THR A 788 -11.24 60.45 -27.63
CA THR A 788 -12.65 60.81 -27.38
C THR A 788 -12.97 60.98 -25.88
N GLY A 789 -11.97 60.86 -25.00
CA GLY A 789 -12.09 61.18 -23.56
C GLY A 789 -12.36 59.97 -22.67
N HIS A 790 -12.19 58.75 -23.18
CA HIS A 790 -12.43 57.51 -22.43
C HIS A 790 -11.12 56.78 -22.08
N GLU A 791 -11.05 56.19 -20.88
CA GLU A 791 -9.92 55.34 -20.47
C GLU A 791 -10.00 53.95 -21.12
N LEU A 792 -8.85 53.36 -21.50
CA LEU A 792 -8.79 52.02 -22.06
C LEU A 792 -8.90 50.99 -20.92
N GLU A 793 -9.77 49.99 -21.09
CA GLU A 793 -9.90 48.93 -20.08
C GLU A 793 -8.74 47.93 -20.16
N PRO A 794 -8.39 47.27 -19.04
CA PRO A 794 -7.30 46.28 -19.01
C PRO A 794 -7.43 45.17 -20.05
N GLU A 795 -8.64 44.67 -20.32
CA GLU A 795 -8.86 43.60 -21.32
C GLU A 795 -8.47 44.02 -22.75
N LEU A 796 -8.68 45.30 -23.09
CA LEU A 796 -8.32 45.84 -24.41
C LEU A 796 -6.82 46.13 -24.48
N GLU A 797 -6.22 46.60 -23.39
CA GLU A 797 -4.77 46.79 -23.29
C GLU A 797 -4.02 45.46 -23.41
N ASP A 798 -4.48 44.42 -22.71
CA ASP A 798 -3.94 43.07 -22.80
C ASP A 798 -4.08 42.49 -24.21
N ASN A 799 -5.20 42.74 -24.90
CA ASN A 799 -5.37 42.36 -26.29
C ASN A 799 -4.32 43.03 -27.20
N LEU A 800 -4.05 44.33 -27.02
CA LEU A 800 -3.01 45.03 -27.79
C LEU A 800 -1.62 44.46 -27.47
N ARG A 801 -1.35 44.21 -26.18
CA ARG A 801 -0.09 43.63 -25.73
C ARG A 801 0.14 42.25 -26.32
N PHE A 802 -0.88 41.41 -26.33
CA PHE A 802 -0.84 40.09 -26.96
C PHE A 802 -0.40 40.17 -28.42
N TYR A 803 -1.00 41.02 -29.24
CA TYR A 803 -0.62 41.16 -30.64
C TYR A 803 0.74 41.82 -30.86
N LYS A 804 1.25 42.58 -29.88
CA LYS A 804 2.63 43.12 -29.90
C LYS A 804 3.67 42.06 -29.53
N ASP A 805 3.32 41.15 -28.63
CA ASP A 805 4.17 40.03 -28.22
C ASP A 805 4.11 38.85 -29.22
N MET A 806 3.01 38.74 -29.97
CA MET A 806 2.83 37.90 -31.15
C MET A 806 3.59 38.41 -32.35
#